data_AF-A0A834F8K5-F1
#
_entry.id   AF-A0A834F8K5-F1
#
_cell.length_a   1.000
_cell.length_b   1.000
_cell.length_c   1.000
_cell.angle_alpha   90.00
_cell.angle_beta   90.00
_cell.angle_gamma   90.00
#
_symmetry.space_group_name_H-M   'P 1'
#
loop_
_entity.id
_entity.type
_entity.pdbx_description
1 polymer ?
#
loop_
_entity_poly.entity_id
_entity_poly.type
_entity_poly.pdbx_seq_one_letter_code
_entity_poly.pdbx_strand_id
1 'polypeptide(L)'
;MLRLPTVGRALTGATKASLAAPSPVRTPVRAASNMVEVFVDGKPVEVEPGTTVLQACDKAGIQIPRFCYHERLSVAGNCRMCLVEIEKAPKPVAACAMPVMKGWNILTNSEKTRKAREGVMEFLLANHPLDCPICDQGGECDLQDQSMQFGSDRSRFTEGKRAVEDKNIGPLIKTIMTRCIQCTRCVRFASEIAGVEDLGTTGRGNDLQIGTYVEKMFMSELSGNVIDVCPVGALTSKPYAFTARPWETRKTESIDVLDAVGSNIVVSTRGGEVMRVMPRLHEDINEEWISDKTRFAYDGLKRQRLTQPMVKDEAGQLTPTSWEDALTRVAGALQSVQGNEVAGIAGGLVDAEALIALKDLLNRLDSENLCTEELFPMAGAGTDLRSNYLLNSRIAGVEECDLLLLVGTNPRYEAPLFNARIRKSWLHNDLRVAMEGNSGGLCFCPSSASVTRLPIKWMAPESINFRRFTTASDVWMFGVCVWEIFSLAQQPFFWLENSQVIDQLESGVRLPKPQQCPPPVYALLTRCWAYEPPRRPTFRQLVCSLSDIQRMESEQQNHGGRAKATTSMFDHNQADPPPKMNSPTSQKGHHFALNCVCDQVPEAQAAPPWDSRRVEDTLQRQKQQMLMDKLWLEQEEKLLVPHESVVGLDSQTKTSKTNTENGPPVKPPMPPAVSQPRPTAELDRSGDRVYSGTMEMVKQVVQLKNDVKTLPASQYPNAVKTVGICLRSLIQSVDEVLPSLHSSVATEIEGTKKLLNKDLSELIGKMRLAQQNAVTSLKEECLRQMLAAAHTLALDSKNLLDAVDQARVRANLAKPKPDEEDEEDED
;
A
#
# COMPACT_ATOMS: atom_id res chain seq x y z
N MET A 1 46.22 29.07 -45.18
CA MET A 1 45.94 30.11 -46.18
C MET A 1 44.43 30.33 -46.18
N LEU A 2 43.82 31.53 -46.17
CA LEU A 2 44.34 32.91 -46.25
C LEU A 2 43.52 33.87 -45.34
N ARG A 3 44.24 34.77 -44.67
CA ARG A 3 43.89 36.12 -44.14
C ARG A 3 42.42 36.60 -44.10
N LEU A 4 41.99 36.98 -42.89
CA LEU A 4 40.95 38.00 -42.64
C LEU A 4 41.46 39.42 -42.98
N PRO A 5 40.59 40.34 -43.44
CA PRO A 5 40.79 41.79 -43.38
C PRO A 5 40.07 42.44 -42.18
N THR A 6 40.33 43.73 -41.93
CA THR A 6 39.88 44.50 -40.75
C THR A 6 39.21 45.84 -41.14
N VAL A 7 38.83 46.66 -40.13
CA VAL A 7 38.31 48.05 -40.22
C VAL A 7 36.80 48.15 -40.57
N GLY A 8 36.00 49.06 -40.01
CA GLY A 8 36.25 49.91 -38.82
C GLY A 8 35.47 51.23 -38.74
N ARG A 9 34.47 51.26 -37.84
CA ARG A 9 34.03 52.42 -37.02
C ARG A 9 33.53 53.71 -37.72
N ALA A 10 32.21 53.78 -37.91
CA ALA A 10 31.40 55.00 -38.05
C ALA A 10 29.98 54.73 -37.50
N LEU A 11 29.21 55.68 -36.95
CA LEU A 11 29.51 57.06 -36.50
C LEU A 11 28.58 57.44 -35.32
N THR A 12 28.47 58.73 -34.97
CA THR A 12 27.80 59.28 -33.76
C THR A 12 26.58 60.18 -34.04
N GLY A 13 25.51 60.03 -33.25
CA GLY A 13 24.36 60.97 -33.14
C GLY A 13 23.05 60.27 -32.72
N ALA A 14 22.13 60.82 -31.92
CA ALA A 14 22.11 62.12 -31.23
C ALA A 14 21.24 62.09 -29.93
N THR A 15 21.47 63.08 -29.04
CA THR A 15 20.59 63.68 -28.00
C THR A 15 19.44 62.90 -27.31
N LYS A 16 19.43 62.95 -25.97
CA LYS A 16 18.30 62.55 -25.10
C LYS A 16 17.15 63.57 -25.09
N ALA A 17 15.91 63.09 -24.95
CA ALA A 17 14.77 63.85 -24.41
C ALA A 17 13.90 62.94 -23.51
N SER A 18 13.16 63.55 -22.57
CA SER A 18 12.55 62.87 -21.41
C SER A 18 11.41 61.89 -21.74
N LEU A 19 11.39 60.74 -21.05
CA LEU A 19 10.18 59.98 -20.72
C LEU A 19 10.17 59.69 -19.21
N ALA A 20 8.97 59.48 -18.66
CA ALA A 20 8.71 59.55 -17.22
C ALA A 20 9.48 58.50 -16.39
N ALA A 21 9.77 58.85 -15.13
CA ALA A 21 10.47 57.97 -14.21
C ALA A 21 9.65 56.68 -13.92
N PRO A 22 10.26 55.49 -14.01
CA PRO A 22 9.63 54.29 -13.48
C PRO A 22 9.50 54.43 -11.96
N SER A 23 8.35 54.02 -11.42
CA SER A 23 8.16 53.83 -9.97
C SER A 23 9.33 53.02 -9.40
N PRO A 24 9.77 53.26 -8.15
CA PRO A 24 10.84 52.48 -7.55
C PRO A 24 10.40 51.01 -7.48
N VAL A 25 10.93 50.20 -8.40
CA VAL A 25 10.83 48.75 -8.35
C VAL A 25 11.34 48.36 -6.98
N ARG A 26 10.46 47.77 -6.16
CA ARG A 26 10.88 47.13 -4.91
C ARG A 26 11.83 46.02 -5.32
N THR A 27 13.14 46.29 -5.25
CA THR A 27 14.14 45.24 -5.10
C THR A 27 13.61 44.34 -3.99
N PRO A 28 13.46 43.03 -4.23
CA PRO A 28 13.13 42.12 -3.14
C PRO A 28 14.24 42.32 -2.11
N VAL A 29 13.88 42.80 -0.92
CA VAL A 29 14.84 42.94 0.16
C VAL A 29 15.32 41.52 0.44
N ARG A 30 16.54 41.21 -0.01
CA ARG A 30 17.19 39.93 0.23
C ARG A 30 17.07 39.69 1.73
N ALA A 31 16.21 38.73 2.10
CA ALA A 31 15.86 38.53 3.48
C ALA A 31 17.14 38.36 4.29
N ALA A 32 17.23 39.03 5.44
CA ALA A 32 18.38 38.85 6.33
C ALA A 32 18.52 37.35 6.57
N SER A 33 19.73 36.82 6.34
CA SER A 33 19.99 35.39 6.40
C SER A 33 19.83 34.91 7.83
N ASN A 34 18.62 34.46 8.16
CA ASN A 34 18.19 34.01 9.49
C ASN A 34 18.81 32.65 9.86
N MET A 35 20.09 32.44 9.54
CA MET A 35 20.80 31.20 9.79
C MET A 35 20.87 30.93 11.29
N VAL A 36 20.53 29.69 11.63
CA VAL A 36 20.57 29.16 12.98
C VAL A 36 21.92 28.47 13.15
N GLU A 37 22.79 29.09 13.93
CA GLU A 37 24.03 28.49 14.39
C GLU A 37 23.74 27.38 15.41
N VAL A 38 24.28 26.19 15.14
CA VAL A 38 24.20 25.00 16.00
C VAL A 38 25.58 24.35 16.12
N PHE A 39 25.79 23.53 17.13
CA PHE A 39 27.01 22.74 17.29
C PHE A 39 26.70 21.25 17.11
N VAL A 40 27.51 20.55 16.32
CA VAL A 40 27.45 19.08 16.16
C VAL A 40 28.78 18.50 16.62
N ASP A 41 28.75 17.76 17.74
CA ASP A 41 29.93 17.28 18.47
C ASP A 41 30.98 18.40 18.68
N GLY A 42 30.51 19.61 19.02
CA GLY A 42 31.33 20.80 19.22
C GLY A 42 31.72 21.59 17.96
N LYS A 43 31.45 21.10 16.74
CA LYS A 43 31.71 21.84 15.49
C LYS A 43 30.55 22.80 15.20
N PRO A 44 30.77 24.11 14.99
CA PRO A 44 29.71 25.04 14.57
C PRO A 44 29.26 24.75 13.13
N VAL A 45 27.95 24.82 12.91
CA VAL A 45 27.27 24.66 11.61
C VAL A 45 26.15 25.69 11.51
N GLU A 46 26.04 26.37 10.38
CA GLU A 46 24.92 27.27 10.07
C GLU A 46 23.87 26.54 9.23
N VAL A 47 22.61 26.55 9.69
CA VAL A 47 21.48 25.93 8.96
C VAL A 47 20.26 26.85 8.91
N GLU A 48 19.31 26.56 8.03
CA GLU A 48 18.10 27.38 7.87
C GLU A 48 17.07 27.09 8.99
N PRO A 49 16.23 28.06 9.39
CA PRO A 49 15.16 27.84 10.35
C PRO A 49 14.24 26.70 9.92
N GLY A 50 13.95 25.77 10.85
CA GLY A 50 13.14 24.58 10.56
C GLY A 50 13.95 23.37 10.07
N THR A 51 15.24 23.50 9.76
CA THR A 51 16.13 22.35 9.50
C THR A 51 16.08 21.38 10.68
N THR A 52 15.94 20.08 10.41
CA THR A 52 15.94 19.05 11.46
C THR A 52 17.35 18.81 12.01
N VAL A 53 17.44 18.31 13.25
CA VAL A 53 18.71 17.89 13.87
C VAL A 53 19.46 16.88 13.00
N LEU A 54 18.73 15.99 12.30
CA LEU A 54 19.32 15.02 11.36
C LEU A 54 19.96 15.73 10.16
N GLN A 55 19.23 16.61 9.47
CA GLN A 55 19.75 17.36 8.32
C GLN A 55 20.90 18.31 8.71
N ALA A 56 20.92 18.83 9.94
CA ALA A 56 22.03 19.61 10.46
C ALA A 56 23.30 18.77 10.69
N CYS A 57 23.15 17.50 11.08
CA CYS A 57 24.27 16.56 11.19
C CYS A 57 24.75 16.08 9.82
N ASP A 58 23.84 15.84 8.87
CA ASP A 58 24.21 15.52 7.48
C ASP A 58 24.99 16.69 6.84
N LYS A 59 24.56 17.96 7.06
CA LYS A 59 25.34 19.17 6.70
C LYS A 59 26.70 19.28 7.43
N ALA A 60 26.86 18.62 8.59
CA ALA A 60 28.14 18.52 9.32
C ALA A 60 29.04 17.37 8.83
N GLY A 61 28.59 16.57 7.86
CA GLY A 61 29.26 15.35 7.40
C GLY A 61 29.12 14.16 8.37
N ILE A 62 28.09 14.15 9.22
CA ILE A 62 27.86 13.12 10.24
C ILE A 62 26.49 12.46 10.01
N GLN A 63 26.50 11.35 9.28
CA GLN A 63 25.29 10.58 8.95
C GLN A 63 24.73 9.87 10.20
N ILE A 64 23.48 10.20 10.56
CA ILE A 64 22.78 9.55 11.70
C ILE A 64 22.03 8.30 11.22
N PRO A 65 22.14 7.15 11.91
CA PRO A 65 21.45 5.91 11.52
C PRO A 65 19.92 6.07 11.50
N ARG A 66 19.29 5.58 10.43
CA ARG A 66 17.91 5.93 10.04
C ARG A 66 17.21 4.75 9.34
N PHE A 67 16.00 4.39 9.82
CA PHE A 67 15.15 3.35 9.21
C PHE A 67 13.79 3.86 8.69
N CYS A 68 13.23 4.91 9.30
CA CYS A 68 11.95 5.47 8.85
C CYS A 68 12.06 6.83 8.18
N TYR A 69 13.09 7.61 8.50
CA TYR A 69 13.38 8.83 7.75
C TYR A 69 13.85 8.47 6.34
N HIS A 70 13.44 9.30 5.39
CA HIS A 70 13.71 9.26 3.96
C HIS A 70 13.45 10.69 3.49
N GLU A 71 14.36 11.29 2.71
CA GLU A 71 14.33 12.74 2.48
C GLU A 71 13.13 13.18 1.63
N ARG A 72 12.64 12.29 0.75
CA ARG A 72 11.45 12.45 -0.09
C ARG A 72 10.10 12.05 0.55
N LEU A 73 10.05 11.69 1.84
CA LEU A 73 8.82 11.25 2.52
C LEU A 73 8.56 12.00 3.81
N SER A 74 7.30 12.08 4.23
CA SER A 74 6.91 12.74 5.48
C SER A 74 7.59 12.13 6.72
N VAL A 75 7.83 12.96 7.75
CA VAL A 75 8.57 12.55 8.94
C VAL A 75 7.70 11.73 9.91
N ALA A 76 7.98 10.43 10.05
CA ALA A 76 7.19 9.52 10.88
C ALA A 76 7.69 9.32 12.33
N GLY A 77 9.00 9.29 12.57
CA GLY A 77 9.56 9.14 13.94
C GLY A 77 9.25 7.84 14.70
N ASN A 78 8.71 6.80 14.05
CA ASN A 78 8.37 5.51 14.67
C ASN A 78 9.60 4.65 15.06
N CYS A 79 10.62 4.51 14.20
CA CYS A 79 11.73 3.56 14.43
C CYS A 79 12.72 3.92 15.55
N ARG A 80 12.78 5.18 15.99
CA ARG A 80 13.67 5.71 17.04
C ARG A 80 15.18 5.47 16.89
N MET A 81 15.69 4.90 15.80
CA MET A 81 17.14 4.66 15.63
C MET A 81 17.98 5.97 15.62
N CYS A 82 17.40 7.05 15.10
CA CYS A 82 18.02 8.38 15.06
C CYS A 82 17.96 9.15 16.40
N LEU A 83 17.89 8.47 17.55
CA LEU A 83 18.00 9.13 18.85
C LEU A 83 19.39 9.73 19.04
N VAL A 84 19.45 10.99 19.46
CA VAL A 84 20.68 11.70 19.83
C VAL A 84 20.48 12.52 21.11
N GLU A 85 21.53 12.64 21.91
CA GLU A 85 21.59 13.57 23.02
C GLU A 85 21.79 15.01 22.53
N ILE A 86 21.09 15.95 23.16
CA ILE A 86 21.32 17.38 23.00
C ILE A 86 21.64 17.95 24.39
N GLU A 87 22.62 18.83 24.47
CA GLU A 87 23.02 19.46 25.72
C GLU A 87 21.83 20.16 26.41
N LYS A 88 21.72 19.98 27.74
CA LYS A 88 20.57 20.38 28.58
C LYS A 88 19.23 19.65 28.32
N ALA A 89 19.12 18.76 27.33
CA ALA A 89 17.94 17.91 27.18
C ALA A 89 18.00 16.69 28.14
N PRO A 90 16.96 16.39 28.94
CA PRO A 90 16.99 15.30 29.92
C PRO A 90 16.79 13.90 29.31
N LYS A 91 16.45 13.81 28.02
CA LYS A 91 16.24 12.58 27.26
C LYS A 91 16.78 12.74 25.84
N PRO A 92 17.34 11.69 25.21
CA PRO A 92 17.66 11.72 23.80
C PRO A 92 16.43 12.02 22.94
N VAL A 93 16.61 12.80 21.87
CA VAL A 93 15.53 13.25 20.96
C VAL A 93 15.69 12.59 19.59
N ALA A 94 14.57 12.38 18.88
CA ALA A 94 14.59 11.80 17.55
C ALA A 94 15.05 12.85 16.52
N ALA A 95 16.28 12.72 16.01
CA ALA A 95 16.92 13.72 15.16
C ALA A 95 16.12 14.05 13.90
N CYS A 96 15.39 13.08 13.34
CA CYS A 96 14.61 13.25 12.11
C CYS A 96 13.37 14.15 12.24
N ALA A 97 12.90 14.42 13.47
CA ALA A 97 11.66 15.14 13.73
C ALA A 97 11.84 16.37 14.62
N MET A 98 12.99 16.51 15.29
CA MET A 98 13.29 17.68 16.10
C MET A 98 13.88 18.77 15.20
N PRO A 99 13.24 19.95 15.04
CA PRO A 99 13.88 21.10 14.43
C PRO A 99 15.00 21.62 15.34
N VAL A 100 16.06 22.19 14.76
CA VAL A 100 17.13 22.78 15.57
C VAL A 100 16.73 24.12 16.20
N MET A 101 17.35 24.46 17.32
CA MET A 101 17.28 25.77 17.96
C MET A 101 18.69 26.38 18.07
N LYS A 102 18.78 27.72 18.05
CA LYS A 102 20.08 28.42 18.08
C LYS A 102 20.89 28.08 19.33
N GLY A 103 22.17 27.75 19.15
CA GLY A 103 23.10 27.44 20.24
C GLY A 103 22.87 26.07 20.89
N TRP A 104 22.10 25.17 20.27
CA TRP A 104 22.08 23.76 20.66
C TRP A 104 23.38 23.06 20.31
N ASN A 105 23.77 22.13 21.17
CA ASN A 105 24.95 21.28 21.01
C ASN A 105 24.49 19.82 20.96
N ILE A 106 24.62 19.20 19.79
CA ILE A 106 24.12 17.87 19.43
C ILE A 106 25.26 16.87 19.57
N LEU A 107 25.10 15.87 20.44
CA LEU A 107 26.15 14.91 20.78
C LEU A 107 25.86 13.55 20.12
N THR A 108 26.36 13.37 18.90
CA THR A 108 26.04 12.20 18.05
C THR A 108 26.76 10.92 18.49
N ASN A 109 27.77 11.03 19.35
CA ASN A 109 28.58 9.92 19.85
C ASN A 109 28.69 9.86 21.40
N SER A 110 27.74 10.45 22.14
CA SER A 110 27.70 10.31 23.60
C SER A 110 27.36 8.88 24.04
N GLU A 111 27.70 8.52 25.28
CA GLU A 111 27.35 7.22 25.86
C GLU A 111 25.83 6.96 25.86
N LYS A 112 25.02 8.01 26.09
CA LYS A 112 23.55 7.92 26.05
C LYS A 112 23.04 7.74 24.62
N THR A 113 23.61 8.47 23.65
CA THR A 113 23.30 8.30 22.22
C THR A 113 23.63 6.89 21.74
N ARG A 114 24.78 6.35 22.13
CA ARG A 114 25.18 4.97 21.82
C ARG A 114 24.24 3.93 22.43
N LYS A 115 24.02 3.97 23.75
CA LYS A 115 23.10 3.05 24.45
C LYS A 115 21.67 3.12 23.93
N ALA A 116 21.22 4.29 23.45
CA ALA A 116 19.92 4.43 22.79
C ALA A 116 19.87 3.71 21.43
N ARG A 117 20.91 3.79 20.61
CA ARG A 117 21.02 3.05 19.33
C ARG A 117 21.13 1.55 19.55
N GLU A 118 22.01 1.13 20.45
CA GLU A 118 22.23 -0.27 20.85
C GLU A 118 20.91 -0.92 21.31
N GLY A 119 20.15 -0.25 22.20
CA GLY A 119 18.86 -0.74 22.70
C GLY A 119 17.73 -0.71 21.66
N VAL A 120 17.68 0.30 20.77
CA VAL A 120 16.70 0.31 19.67
C VAL A 120 16.99 -0.82 18.67
N MET A 121 18.26 -1.05 18.34
CA MET A 121 18.66 -2.15 17.47
C MET A 121 18.26 -3.51 18.07
N GLU A 122 18.46 -3.70 19.37
CA GLU A 122 18.02 -4.92 20.07
C GLU A 122 16.50 -5.14 19.95
N PHE A 123 15.67 -4.11 20.14
CA PHE A 123 14.21 -4.24 19.95
C PHE A 123 13.81 -4.55 18.50
N LEU A 124 14.51 -4.01 17.52
CA LEU A 124 14.27 -4.30 16.10
C LEU A 124 14.61 -5.76 15.77
N LEU A 125 15.75 -6.26 16.27
CA LEU A 125 16.22 -7.62 16.03
C LEU A 125 15.52 -8.69 16.88
N ALA A 126 14.96 -8.32 18.05
CA ALA A 126 14.26 -9.24 18.94
C ALA A 126 13.16 -10.03 18.21
N ASN A 127 12.32 -9.34 17.42
CA ASN A 127 11.25 -9.96 16.62
C ASN A 127 11.54 -10.05 15.10
N HIS A 128 12.78 -9.82 14.66
CA HIS A 128 13.21 -10.05 13.28
C HIS A 128 13.66 -11.53 13.09
N PRO A 129 13.33 -12.20 11.98
CA PRO A 129 13.73 -13.59 11.74
C PRO A 129 15.21 -13.70 11.34
N LEU A 130 15.81 -14.89 11.44
CA LEU A 130 17.21 -15.14 11.08
C LEU A 130 17.40 -15.39 9.56
N ASP A 131 16.66 -14.65 8.75
CA ASP A 131 16.47 -14.87 7.32
C ASP A 131 17.64 -14.43 6.43
N CYS A 132 18.71 -13.85 7.00
CA CYS A 132 19.76 -13.16 6.25
C CYS A 132 20.34 -13.93 5.05
N PRO A 133 20.60 -15.27 5.11
CA PRO A 133 21.06 -16.03 3.94
C PRO A 133 20.02 -16.10 2.81
N ILE A 134 18.75 -16.28 3.17
CA ILE A 134 17.58 -16.35 2.26
C ILE A 134 16.93 -14.99 2.05
N CYS A 135 17.64 -13.90 2.35
CA CYS A 135 17.20 -12.53 2.15
C CYS A 135 17.85 -11.97 0.88
N ASP A 136 17.04 -11.54 -0.09
CA ASP A 136 17.55 -10.99 -1.35
C ASP A 136 18.25 -9.62 -1.18
N GLN A 137 17.96 -8.92 -0.07
CA GLN A 137 18.64 -7.68 0.33
C GLN A 137 19.86 -7.94 1.24
N GLY A 138 20.22 -9.20 1.51
CA GLY A 138 21.43 -9.52 2.30
C GLY A 138 22.68 -8.94 1.63
N GLY A 139 23.45 -8.12 2.37
CA GLY A 139 24.57 -7.35 1.84
C GLY A 139 24.25 -5.99 1.22
N GLU A 140 22.99 -5.53 1.28
CA GLU A 140 22.58 -4.14 1.02
C GLU A 140 21.40 -3.72 1.93
N CYS A 141 21.41 -4.23 3.16
CA CYS A 141 20.32 -4.11 4.13
C CYS A 141 20.68 -3.10 5.21
N ASP A 142 19.97 -1.97 5.24
CA ASP A 142 20.04 -0.93 6.28
C ASP A 142 20.12 -1.55 7.68
N LEU A 143 19.32 -2.59 7.98
CA LEU A 143 19.27 -3.24 9.29
C LEU A 143 20.52 -4.10 9.60
N GLN A 144 21.10 -4.74 8.59
CA GLN A 144 22.34 -5.52 8.73
C GLN A 144 23.52 -4.58 9.02
N ASP A 145 23.67 -3.54 8.21
CA ASP A 145 24.82 -2.65 8.24
C ASP A 145 24.76 -1.72 9.48
N GLN A 146 23.60 -1.16 9.80
CA GLN A 146 23.42 -0.36 11.00
C GLN A 146 23.48 -1.21 12.29
N SER A 147 23.17 -2.51 12.23
CA SER A 147 23.41 -3.42 13.37
C SER A 147 24.91 -3.66 13.58
N MET A 148 25.67 -3.89 12.51
CA MET A 148 27.11 -4.10 12.61
C MET A 148 27.85 -2.84 13.10
N GLN A 149 27.37 -1.65 12.70
CA GLN A 149 28.03 -0.37 12.98
C GLN A 149 27.58 0.30 14.31
N PHE A 150 26.33 0.08 14.74
CA PHE A 150 25.72 0.78 15.89
C PHE A 150 24.93 -0.13 16.87
N GLY A 151 24.92 -1.44 16.64
CA GLY A 151 24.19 -2.42 17.46
C GLY A 151 25.03 -3.07 18.57
N SER A 152 24.39 -3.99 19.29
CA SER A 152 25.04 -4.93 20.21
C SER A 152 25.68 -6.08 19.43
N ASP A 153 26.77 -6.65 19.93
CA ASP A 153 27.43 -7.84 19.36
C ASP A 153 26.63 -9.15 19.57
N ARG A 154 25.65 -9.13 20.49
CA ARG A 154 24.86 -10.29 20.91
C ARG A 154 23.40 -9.95 21.20
N SER A 155 22.52 -10.92 20.96
CA SER A 155 21.14 -10.92 21.45
C SER A 155 21.07 -11.28 22.93
N ARG A 156 20.12 -10.70 23.66
CA ARG A 156 19.64 -11.19 24.97
C ARG A 156 18.24 -11.82 24.91
N PHE A 157 17.60 -11.78 23.74
CA PHE A 157 16.26 -12.31 23.51
C PHE A 157 16.34 -13.79 23.13
N THR A 158 15.83 -14.66 24.01
CA THR A 158 15.80 -16.14 23.88
C THR A 158 14.41 -16.69 23.57
N GLU A 159 13.37 -15.85 23.60
CA GLU A 159 11.98 -16.28 23.52
C GLU A 159 11.51 -16.53 22.08
N GLY A 160 10.31 -17.08 21.94
CA GLY A 160 9.66 -17.24 20.65
C GLY A 160 9.47 -15.90 19.93
N LYS A 161 10.03 -15.78 18.72
CA LYS A 161 9.82 -14.65 17.81
C LYS A 161 8.41 -14.71 17.23
N ARG A 162 7.79 -13.55 16.97
CA ARG A 162 6.55 -13.49 16.18
C ARG A 162 6.79 -13.99 14.74
N ALA A 163 5.75 -14.53 14.13
CA ALA A 163 5.63 -14.71 12.68
C ALA A 163 4.49 -13.84 12.15
N VAL A 164 4.59 -13.39 10.90
CA VAL A 164 3.58 -12.58 10.21
C VAL A 164 3.35 -13.17 8.83
N GLU A 165 2.07 -13.35 8.49
CA GLU A 165 1.62 -13.86 7.18
C GLU A 165 2.01 -12.91 6.04
N ASP A 166 2.50 -13.49 4.94
CA ASP A 166 2.90 -12.77 3.73
C ASP A 166 1.67 -12.38 2.89
N LYS A 167 1.69 -11.21 2.26
CA LYS A 167 0.50 -10.58 1.65
C LYS A 167 0.66 -10.42 0.14
N ASN A 168 -0.20 -11.07 -0.63
CA ASN A 168 -0.10 -11.07 -2.09
C ASN A 168 -0.51 -9.73 -2.74
N ILE A 169 0.39 -8.74 -2.69
CA ILE A 169 0.20 -7.41 -3.29
C ILE A 169 0.52 -7.36 -4.80
N GLY A 170 0.81 -8.49 -5.46
CA GLY A 170 0.91 -8.57 -6.93
C GLY A 170 2.08 -9.39 -7.50
N PRO A 171 2.37 -9.24 -8.81
CA PRO A 171 3.41 -9.99 -9.51
C PRO A 171 4.81 -9.34 -9.44
N LEU A 172 4.91 -8.04 -9.12
CA LEU A 172 6.16 -7.28 -9.15
C LEU A 172 6.93 -7.33 -7.81
N ILE A 173 6.21 -7.21 -6.70
CA ILE A 173 6.78 -7.13 -5.34
C ILE A 173 6.53 -8.45 -4.61
N LYS A 174 7.60 -9.04 -4.07
CA LYS A 174 7.58 -10.21 -3.20
C LYS A 174 7.63 -9.74 -1.75
N THR A 175 6.58 -10.06 -0.99
CA THR A 175 6.47 -9.75 0.43
C THR A 175 7.02 -10.88 1.27
N ILE A 176 7.84 -10.57 2.29
CA ILE A 176 8.10 -11.46 3.42
C ILE A 176 7.91 -10.64 4.72
N MET A 177 6.68 -10.58 5.21
CA MET A 177 6.24 -9.63 6.23
C MET A 177 6.77 -9.92 7.63
N THR A 178 7.21 -11.15 7.92
CA THR A 178 7.92 -11.46 9.17
C THR A 178 9.22 -10.63 9.32
N ARG A 179 9.88 -10.27 8.20
CA ARG A 179 11.07 -9.39 8.19
C ARG A 179 10.75 -7.91 8.41
N CYS A 180 9.48 -7.51 8.35
CA CYS A 180 9.09 -6.10 8.42
C CYS A 180 9.33 -5.52 9.82
N ILE A 181 10.01 -4.36 9.88
CA ILE A 181 10.26 -3.58 11.10
C ILE A 181 9.25 -2.43 11.29
N GLN A 182 8.12 -2.45 10.56
CA GLN A 182 7.01 -1.49 10.65
C GLN A 182 7.43 0.00 10.55
N CYS A 183 8.48 0.32 9.79
CA CYS A 183 8.99 1.69 9.61
C CYS A 183 8.06 2.64 8.81
N THR A 184 6.96 2.12 8.28
CA THR A 184 5.93 2.81 7.46
C THR A 184 6.44 3.64 6.27
N ARG A 185 7.68 3.43 5.79
CA ARG A 185 8.18 4.13 4.59
C ARG A 185 7.33 3.79 3.36
N CYS A 186 7.01 2.51 3.13
CA CYS A 186 6.19 2.06 2.00
C CYS A 186 4.74 2.58 2.03
N VAL A 187 4.12 2.66 3.21
CA VAL A 187 2.78 3.23 3.42
C VAL A 187 2.77 4.73 3.07
N ARG A 188 3.78 5.48 3.53
CA ARG A 188 3.96 6.89 3.17
C ARG A 188 4.24 7.06 1.68
N PHE A 189 5.15 6.30 1.10
CA PHE A 189 5.40 6.34 -0.35
C PHE A 189 4.13 6.07 -1.17
N ALA A 190 3.33 5.09 -0.79
CA ALA A 190 2.09 4.74 -1.47
C ALA A 190 1.06 5.90 -1.44
N SER A 191 0.84 6.52 -0.27
CA SER A 191 -0.09 7.65 -0.13
C SER A 191 0.48 8.96 -0.70
N GLU A 192 1.73 9.30 -0.42
CA GLU A 192 2.34 10.61 -0.72
C GLU A 192 2.82 10.70 -2.17
N ILE A 193 3.61 9.73 -2.65
CA ILE A 193 4.29 9.79 -3.96
C ILE A 193 3.54 9.04 -5.05
N ALA A 194 3.12 7.80 -4.80
CA ALA A 194 2.37 7.00 -5.79
C ALA A 194 0.89 7.41 -5.91
N GLY A 195 0.33 8.01 -4.85
CA GLY A 195 -1.08 8.41 -4.79
C GLY A 195 -2.09 7.26 -4.80
N VAL A 196 -1.71 6.11 -4.24
CA VAL A 196 -2.54 4.90 -4.14
C VAL A 196 -2.56 4.44 -2.68
N GLU A 197 -3.64 4.74 -1.97
CA GLU A 197 -3.82 4.52 -0.51
C GLU A 197 -4.10 3.05 -0.12
N ASP A 198 -3.54 2.10 -0.86
CA ASP A 198 -3.82 0.66 -0.70
C ASP A 198 -2.98 0.00 0.41
N LEU A 199 -1.76 0.48 0.63
CA LEU A 199 -0.88 0.00 1.71
C LEU A 199 -1.17 0.78 3.00
N GLY A 200 -1.56 0.07 4.05
CA GLY A 200 -1.81 0.65 5.38
C GLY A 200 -1.15 -0.14 6.51
N THR A 201 -1.52 0.23 7.74
CA THR A 201 -1.18 -0.50 8.97
C THR A 201 -2.45 -1.07 9.59
N THR A 202 -2.49 -2.38 9.81
CA THR A 202 -3.63 -3.09 10.43
C THR A 202 -3.19 -3.70 11.76
N GLY A 203 -4.13 -3.89 12.70
CA GLY A 203 -3.79 -4.35 14.07
C GLY A 203 -3.13 -3.26 14.94
N ARG A 204 -2.52 -3.67 16.06
CA ARG A 204 -1.88 -2.78 17.04
C ARG A 204 -0.79 -3.52 17.82
N GLY A 205 0.23 -2.80 18.26
CA GLY A 205 1.28 -3.36 19.12
C GLY A 205 2.21 -4.28 18.34
N ASN A 206 2.53 -5.45 18.89
CA ASN A 206 3.40 -6.43 18.22
C ASN A 206 2.74 -7.07 16.99
N ASP A 207 1.41 -7.13 17.00
CA ASP A 207 0.56 -7.71 15.95
C ASP A 207 0.17 -6.69 14.86
N LEU A 208 0.86 -5.54 14.81
CA LEU A 208 0.68 -4.55 13.75
C LEU A 208 1.33 -5.03 12.46
N GLN A 209 0.49 -5.26 11.44
CA GLN A 209 0.89 -5.71 10.11
C GLN A 209 0.92 -4.52 9.13
N ILE A 210 1.77 -4.60 8.11
CA ILE A 210 1.77 -3.68 6.97
C ILE A 210 1.30 -4.46 5.74
N GLY A 211 0.42 -3.84 4.94
CA GLY A 211 -0.10 -4.43 3.71
C GLY A 211 -1.47 -3.86 3.36
N THR A 212 -2.16 -4.54 2.45
CA THR A 212 -3.58 -4.34 2.17
C THR A 212 -4.41 -5.14 3.19
N TYR A 213 -5.53 -4.59 3.69
CA TYR A 213 -6.38 -5.30 4.66
C TYR A 213 -7.13 -6.49 4.03
N VAL A 214 -7.59 -6.31 2.79
CA VAL A 214 -8.08 -7.39 1.92
C VAL A 214 -6.97 -7.79 0.94
N GLU A 215 -7.09 -8.94 0.28
CA GLU A 215 -6.22 -9.26 -0.85
C GLU A 215 -6.49 -8.28 -2.01
N LYS A 216 -5.56 -7.34 -2.22
CA LYS A 216 -5.61 -6.36 -3.31
C LYS A 216 -4.21 -6.20 -3.88
N MET A 217 -4.09 -6.21 -5.21
CA MET A 217 -2.84 -5.90 -5.87
C MET A 217 -2.55 -4.40 -5.77
N PHE A 218 -1.31 -4.03 -5.48
CA PHE A 218 -0.87 -2.64 -5.35
C PHE A 218 -0.66 -2.04 -6.75
N MET A 219 -1.77 -1.67 -7.40
CA MET A 219 -1.81 -1.22 -8.80
C MET A 219 -1.40 0.26 -8.94
N SER A 220 -0.09 0.49 -8.88
CA SER A 220 0.55 1.76 -9.29
C SER A 220 1.64 1.48 -10.32
N GLU A 221 1.84 2.44 -11.21
CA GLU A 221 2.93 2.56 -12.18
C GLU A 221 4.31 2.85 -11.56
N LEU A 222 4.34 3.23 -10.28
CA LEU A 222 5.54 3.48 -9.46
C LEU A 222 5.68 2.45 -8.33
N SER A 223 4.94 1.34 -8.36
CA SER A 223 4.77 0.43 -7.21
C SER A 223 6.09 -0.15 -6.72
N GLY A 224 6.98 -0.56 -7.62
CA GLY A 224 8.24 -1.23 -7.31
C GLY A 224 9.28 -0.37 -6.59
N ASN A 225 9.11 0.96 -6.53
CA ASN A 225 9.97 1.81 -5.73
C ASN A 225 9.85 1.52 -4.22
N VAL A 226 8.75 0.88 -3.75
CA VAL A 226 8.63 0.44 -2.34
C VAL A 226 9.69 -0.59 -1.93
N ILE A 227 10.38 -1.21 -2.90
CA ILE A 227 11.49 -2.15 -2.69
C ILE A 227 12.72 -1.38 -2.20
N ASP A 228 13.19 -0.38 -2.95
CA ASP A 228 14.38 0.41 -2.61
C ASP A 228 14.15 1.28 -1.37
N VAL A 229 12.91 1.76 -1.20
CA VAL A 229 12.44 2.46 -0.01
C VAL A 229 12.48 1.55 1.24
N CYS A 230 12.48 0.22 1.09
CA CYS A 230 12.47 -0.71 2.22
C CYS A 230 13.88 -0.86 2.85
N PRO A 231 14.06 -0.56 4.15
CA PRO A 231 15.35 -0.76 4.85
C PRO A 231 15.65 -2.24 5.16
N VAL A 232 14.75 -3.15 4.79
CA VAL A 232 14.77 -4.57 5.12
C VAL A 232 14.12 -5.36 4.00
N GLY A 233 14.61 -6.57 3.74
CA GLY A 233 14.15 -7.44 2.65
C GLY A 233 12.76 -8.08 2.86
N ALA A 234 11.83 -7.29 3.40
CA ALA A 234 10.41 -7.59 3.55
C ALA A 234 9.59 -7.21 2.30
N LEU A 235 10.05 -6.24 1.50
CA LEU A 235 9.54 -5.92 0.17
C LEU A 235 10.71 -6.06 -0.82
N THR A 236 10.62 -7.02 -1.74
CA THR A 236 11.73 -7.39 -2.64
C THR A 236 11.24 -7.53 -4.08
N SER A 237 12.12 -7.40 -5.06
CA SER A 237 11.78 -7.60 -6.48
C SER A 237 11.48 -9.07 -6.76
N LYS A 238 10.25 -9.39 -7.16
CA LYS A 238 9.78 -10.76 -7.40
C LYS A 238 10.42 -11.38 -8.66
N PRO A 239 10.66 -10.64 -9.77
CA PRO A 239 11.43 -11.15 -10.92
C PRO A 239 12.93 -11.36 -10.64
N TYR A 240 13.51 -10.62 -9.69
CA TYR A 240 14.93 -10.74 -9.29
C TYR A 240 15.17 -11.80 -8.21
N ALA A 241 14.12 -12.24 -7.51
CA ALA A 241 14.20 -13.03 -6.30
C ALA A 241 15.10 -14.28 -6.44
N PHE A 242 16.07 -14.42 -5.53
CA PHE A 242 17.09 -15.47 -5.48
C PHE A 242 18.00 -15.60 -6.72
N THR A 243 17.90 -14.71 -7.72
CA THR A 243 18.74 -14.81 -8.94
C THR A 243 20.19 -14.38 -8.71
N ALA A 244 20.42 -13.42 -7.82
CA ALA A 244 21.73 -12.79 -7.58
C ALA A 244 21.86 -12.18 -6.16
N ARG A 245 23.07 -11.67 -5.86
CA ARG A 245 23.41 -10.94 -4.62
C ARG A 245 24.15 -9.62 -4.91
N PRO A 246 24.14 -8.62 -4.01
CA PRO A 246 24.63 -7.28 -4.32
C PRO A 246 26.11 -7.24 -4.72
N TRP A 247 26.95 -7.98 -3.98
CA TRP A 247 28.42 -7.95 -4.08
C TRP A 247 29.01 -8.61 -5.35
N GLU A 248 28.24 -9.43 -6.06
CA GLU A 248 28.66 -10.05 -7.33
C GLU A 248 28.21 -9.25 -8.56
N THR A 249 27.36 -8.23 -8.38
CA THR A 249 26.86 -7.41 -9.49
C THR A 249 27.80 -6.25 -9.84
N ARG A 250 28.07 -6.07 -11.14
CA ARG A 250 28.72 -4.86 -11.65
C ARG A 250 27.65 -3.81 -11.90
N LYS A 251 27.83 -2.64 -11.28
CA LYS A 251 26.92 -1.49 -11.38
C LYS A 251 27.40 -0.56 -12.49
N THR A 252 26.57 -0.34 -13.50
CA THR A 252 26.81 0.62 -14.59
C THR A 252 25.75 1.72 -14.53
N GLU A 253 26.18 2.97 -14.43
CA GLU A 253 25.26 4.12 -14.53
C GLU A 253 24.80 4.30 -15.98
N SER A 254 23.50 4.50 -16.18
CA SER A 254 22.87 4.59 -17.50
C SER A 254 21.63 5.49 -17.43
N ILE A 255 20.99 5.69 -18.59
CA ILE A 255 19.71 6.39 -18.75
C ILE A 255 18.64 5.36 -19.16
N ASP A 256 17.38 5.59 -18.75
CA ASP A 256 16.20 4.88 -19.24
C ASP A 256 15.72 5.43 -20.59
N VAL A 257 15.16 4.56 -21.42
CA VAL A 257 14.65 4.86 -22.76
C VAL A 257 13.18 4.44 -22.95
N LEU A 258 12.54 3.86 -21.93
CA LEU A 258 11.18 3.31 -22.05
C LEU A 258 10.07 4.37 -21.86
N ASP A 259 10.44 5.61 -21.56
CA ASP A 259 9.61 6.81 -21.66
C ASP A 259 10.48 8.04 -22.01
N ALA A 260 9.84 9.16 -22.35
CA ALA A 260 10.52 10.40 -22.72
C ALA A 260 11.06 11.21 -21.52
N VAL A 261 11.06 10.67 -20.29
CA VAL A 261 11.60 11.34 -19.10
C VAL A 261 13.13 11.26 -19.06
N GLY A 262 13.73 10.19 -19.62
CA GLY A 262 15.17 9.95 -19.54
C GLY A 262 15.62 9.68 -18.11
N SER A 263 14.89 8.84 -17.38
CA SER A 263 15.13 8.56 -15.95
C SER A 263 16.54 8.02 -15.70
N ASN A 264 17.24 8.52 -14.68
CA ASN A 264 18.59 8.06 -14.37
C ASN A 264 18.58 6.72 -13.63
N ILE A 265 19.39 5.77 -14.10
CA ILE A 265 19.39 4.38 -13.61
C ILE A 265 20.79 3.83 -13.33
N VAL A 266 20.81 2.74 -12.56
CA VAL A 266 21.95 1.84 -12.38
C VAL A 266 21.55 0.45 -12.88
N VAL A 267 22.18 0.01 -13.97
CA VAL A 267 22.04 -1.34 -14.52
C VAL A 267 22.98 -2.26 -13.76
N SER A 268 22.43 -3.27 -13.08
CA SER A 268 23.20 -4.27 -12.34
C SER A 268 23.40 -5.52 -13.20
N THR A 269 24.65 -5.82 -13.57
CA THR A 269 24.98 -6.93 -14.48
C THR A 269 25.79 -8.02 -13.78
N ARG A 270 25.65 -9.26 -14.25
CA ARG A 270 26.46 -10.42 -13.82
C ARG A 270 26.66 -11.36 -15.01
N GLY A 271 27.90 -11.77 -15.29
CA GLY A 271 28.21 -12.68 -16.39
C GLY A 271 27.86 -12.18 -17.80
N GLY A 272 27.57 -10.88 -17.97
CA GLY A 272 27.05 -10.30 -19.22
C GLY A 272 25.53 -10.19 -19.29
N GLU A 273 24.78 -10.79 -18.36
CA GLU A 273 23.33 -10.63 -18.24
C GLU A 273 22.98 -9.40 -17.37
N VAL A 274 21.89 -8.71 -17.72
CA VAL A 274 21.26 -7.70 -16.86
C VAL A 274 20.40 -8.40 -15.81
N MET A 275 20.80 -8.30 -14.54
CA MET A 275 20.09 -8.96 -13.43
C MET A 275 18.96 -8.09 -12.86
N ARG A 276 19.14 -6.76 -12.80
CA ARG A 276 18.12 -5.79 -12.36
C ARG A 276 18.46 -4.36 -12.80
N VAL A 277 17.45 -3.50 -12.81
CA VAL A 277 17.59 -2.04 -12.94
C VAL A 277 17.16 -1.37 -11.65
N MET A 278 17.91 -0.37 -11.20
CA MET A 278 17.65 0.45 -10.01
C MET A 278 17.67 1.94 -10.39
N PRO A 279 16.98 2.82 -9.64
CA PRO A 279 17.10 4.27 -9.83
C PRO A 279 18.49 4.78 -9.47
N ARG A 280 18.83 5.97 -9.99
CA ARG A 280 19.96 6.78 -9.56
C ARG A 280 19.47 8.18 -9.22
N LEU A 281 20.01 8.76 -8.14
CA LEU A 281 19.62 10.08 -7.64
C LEU A 281 19.84 11.17 -8.70
N HIS A 282 18.78 11.89 -9.06
CA HIS A 282 18.87 13.10 -9.89
C HIS A 282 17.71 14.07 -9.61
N GLU A 283 18.00 15.14 -8.85
CA GLU A 283 17.04 16.17 -8.42
C GLU A 283 16.14 16.68 -9.53
N ASP A 284 16.71 17.05 -10.68
CA ASP A 284 15.98 17.77 -11.73
C ASP A 284 15.03 16.89 -12.57
N ILE A 285 15.13 15.56 -12.46
CA ILE A 285 14.44 14.59 -13.34
C ILE A 285 13.58 13.65 -12.49
N ASN A 286 14.17 12.57 -11.98
CA ASN A 286 13.45 11.44 -11.39
C ASN A 286 13.53 11.35 -9.86
N GLU A 287 14.23 12.29 -9.20
CA GLU A 287 14.59 12.21 -7.77
C GLU A 287 15.30 10.88 -7.47
N GLU A 288 14.66 9.99 -6.70
CA GLU A 288 15.15 8.65 -6.33
C GLU A 288 14.30 7.54 -6.95
N TRP A 289 13.42 7.88 -7.90
CA TRP A 289 12.36 7.01 -8.40
C TRP A 289 12.58 6.57 -9.85
N ILE A 290 11.92 5.48 -10.24
CA ILE A 290 11.74 5.04 -11.65
C ILE A 290 10.35 4.43 -11.85
N SER A 291 9.88 4.31 -13.09
CA SER A 291 8.63 3.59 -13.37
C SER A 291 8.81 2.08 -13.23
N ASP A 292 7.71 1.35 -13.04
CA ASP A 292 7.74 -0.12 -13.07
C ASP A 292 8.08 -0.68 -14.47
N LYS A 293 7.80 0.08 -15.52
CA LYS A 293 8.24 -0.20 -16.90
C LYS A 293 9.78 -0.24 -16.93
N THR A 294 10.43 0.83 -16.46
CA THR A 294 11.89 0.97 -16.28
C THR A 294 12.49 -0.16 -15.44
N ARG A 295 11.84 -0.46 -14.31
CA ARG A 295 12.37 -1.36 -13.28
C ARG A 295 12.33 -2.84 -13.67
N PHE A 296 11.34 -3.27 -14.45
CA PHE A 296 11.06 -4.68 -14.68
C PHE A 296 11.20 -5.16 -16.13
N ALA A 297 11.17 -4.28 -17.15
CA ALA A 297 11.27 -4.69 -18.56
C ALA A 297 12.65 -5.20 -19.00
N TYR A 298 13.63 -5.30 -18.10
CA TYR A 298 14.94 -5.90 -18.38
C TYR A 298 14.84 -7.41 -18.70
N ASP A 299 13.73 -8.10 -18.38
CA ASP A 299 13.49 -9.47 -18.83
C ASP A 299 13.31 -9.56 -20.36
N GLY A 300 12.77 -8.50 -20.98
CA GLY A 300 12.69 -8.35 -22.43
C GLY A 300 14.06 -8.28 -23.11
N LEU A 301 15.09 -7.72 -22.44
CA LEU A 301 16.45 -7.62 -23.00
C LEU A 301 17.10 -8.99 -23.28
N LYS A 302 16.59 -10.08 -22.71
CA LYS A 302 17.06 -11.46 -22.93
C LYS A 302 16.06 -12.36 -23.68
N ARG A 303 14.95 -11.82 -24.18
CA ARG A 303 13.88 -12.59 -24.86
C ARG A 303 13.60 -11.99 -26.25
N GLN A 304 13.29 -12.83 -27.22
CA GLN A 304 12.94 -12.42 -28.60
C GLN A 304 13.96 -11.45 -29.25
N ARG A 305 15.24 -11.52 -28.85
CA ARG A 305 16.31 -10.67 -29.38
C ARG A 305 16.73 -11.13 -30.79
N LEU A 306 16.90 -10.16 -31.69
CA LEU A 306 17.58 -10.38 -32.97
C LEU A 306 19.09 -10.54 -32.70
N THR A 307 19.63 -11.72 -32.97
CA THR A 307 21.04 -12.08 -32.69
C THR A 307 21.90 -12.25 -33.96
N GLN A 308 21.25 -12.43 -35.11
CA GLN A 308 21.89 -12.62 -36.42
C GLN A 308 21.09 -11.85 -37.49
N PRO A 309 21.74 -11.34 -38.56
CA PRO A 309 21.05 -10.84 -39.74
C PRO A 309 20.17 -11.94 -40.36
N MET A 310 19.01 -11.55 -40.90
CA MET A 310 18.10 -12.47 -41.59
C MET A 310 17.62 -11.87 -42.91
N VAL A 311 17.49 -12.72 -43.92
CA VAL A 311 17.00 -12.37 -45.26
C VAL A 311 15.83 -13.27 -45.64
N LYS A 312 14.92 -12.77 -46.49
CA LYS A 312 13.83 -13.60 -47.02
C LYS A 312 14.35 -14.53 -48.10
N ASP A 313 13.97 -15.80 -48.02
CA ASP A 313 14.19 -16.78 -49.08
C ASP A 313 13.10 -16.68 -50.18
N GLU A 314 13.18 -17.55 -51.20
CA GLU A 314 12.21 -17.61 -52.30
C GLU A 314 10.80 -18.05 -51.83
N ALA A 315 10.68 -18.65 -50.64
CA ALA A 315 9.41 -19.00 -50.00
C ALA A 315 8.89 -17.88 -49.07
N GLY A 316 9.61 -16.76 -48.95
CA GLY A 316 9.27 -15.61 -48.12
C GLY A 316 9.61 -15.76 -46.63
N GLN A 317 10.27 -16.85 -46.22
CA GLN A 317 10.65 -17.12 -44.83
C GLN A 317 11.97 -16.43 -44.48
N LEU A 318 12.13 -16.02 -43.21
CA LEU A 318 13.36 -15.41 -42.72
C LEU A 318 14.41 -16.49 -42.43
N THR A 319 15.52 -16.43 -43.16
CA THR A 319 16.68 -17.31 -43.02
C THR A 319 17.88 -16.53 -42.48
N PRO A 320 18.67 -17.07 -41.53
CA PRO A 320 19.84 -16.40 -41.00
C PRO A 320 20.97 -16.36 -42.03
N THR A 321 21.68 -15.23 -42.11
CA THR A 321 22.83 -15.05 -43.02
C THR A 321 23.93 -14.19 -42.37
N SER A 322 25.05 -14.02 -43.06
CA SER A 322 26.18 -13.20 -42.59
C SER A 322 25.91 -11.70 -42.76
N TRP A 323 26.69 -10.87 -42.07
CA TRP A 323 26.59 -9.41 -42.20
C TRP A 323 26.97 -8.94 -43.61
N GLU A 324 27.94 -9.58 -44.25
CA GLU A 324 28.40 -9.25 -45.59
C GLU A 324 27.31 -9.48 -46.64
N ASP A 325 26.63 -10.64 -46.60
CA ASP A 325 25.52 -10.95 -47.51
C ASP A 325 24.32 -10.03 -47.27
N ALA A 326 23.90 -9.85 -46.01
CA ALA A 326 22.80 -8.95 -45.67
C ALA A 326 23.07 -7.51 -46.11
N LEU A 327 24.25 -6.96 -45.81
CA LEU A 327 24.62 -5.59 -46.20
C LEU A 327 24.83 -5.45 -47.72
N THR A 328 25.35 -6.48 -48.40
CA THR A 328 25.49 -6.45 -49.87
C THR A 328 24.12 -6.41 -50.56
N ARG A 329 23.14 -7.20 -50.09
CA ARG A 329 21.76 -7.16 -50.61
C ARG A 329 21.08 -5.82 -50.35
N VAL A 330 21.22 -5.28 -49.12
CA VAL A 330 20.67 -3.96 -48.77
C VAL A 330 21.32 -2.85 -49.59
N ALA A 331 22.66 -2.86 -49.74
CA ALA A 331 23.37 -1.87 -50.56
C ALA A 331 23.00 -1.97 -52.05
N GLY A 332 22.86 -3.18 -52.60
CA GLY A 332 22.40 -3.39 -53.97
C GLY A 332 20.98 -2.89 -54.22
N ALA A 333 20.07 -3.11 -53.26
CA ALA A 333 18.73 -2.55 -53.30
C ALA A 333 18.74 -1.01 -53.24
N LEU A 334 19.48 -0.43 -52.29
CA LEU A 334 19.62 1.03 -52.13
C LEU A 334 20.28 1.72 -53.35
N GLN A 335 21.16 1.04 -54.08
CA GLN A 335 21.76 1.55 -55.32
C GLN A 335 20.79 1.53 -56.52
N SER A 336 19.67 0.79 -56.43
CA SER A 336 18.67 0.66 -57.50
C SER A 336 17.54 1.69 -57.43
N VAL A 337 17.43 2.45 -56.34
CA VAL A 337 16.42 3.50 -56.09
C VAL A 337 17.09 4.85 -55.86
N GLN A 338 16.41 5.94 -56.17
CA GLN A 338 16.91 7.31 -55.94
C GLN A 338 15.80 8.25 -55.48
N GLY A 339 16.16 9.23 -54.64
CA GLY A 339 15.24 10.23 -54.13
C GLY A 339 14.07 9.61 -53.35
N ASN A 340 12.86 10.09 -53.61
CA ASN A 340 11.68 9.82 -52.78
C ASN A 340 11.23 8.34 -52.72
N GLU A 341 11.79 7.43 -53.51
CA GLU A 341 11.49 5.99 -53.46
C GLU A 341 12.09 5.29 -52.23
N VAL A 342 13.15 5.84 -51.64
CA VAL A 342 13.70 5.36 -50.36
C VAL A 342 13.23 6.24 -49.19
N ALA A 343 12.85 5.59 -48.09
CA ALA A 343 12.44 6.24 -46.85
C ALA A 343 12.99 5.49 -45.63
N GLY A 344 13.27 6.23 -44.55
CA GLY A 344 13.62 5.68 -43.24
C GLY A 344 12.47 5.87 -42.25
N ILE A 345 12.25 4.89 -41.37
CA ILE A 345 11.34 5.01 -40.23
C ILE A 345 12.15 4.75 -38.96
N ALA A 346 12.23 5.75 -38.09
CA ALA A 346 12.88 5.70 -36.80
C ALA A 346 11.87 5.29 -35.71
N GLY A 347 12.21 4.22 -34.99
CA GLY A 347 11.40 3.74 -33.86
C GLY A 347 11.71 4.44 -32.54
N GLY A 348 10.78 4.35 -31.58
CA GLY A 348 10.84 5.09 -30.31
C GLY A 348 11.99 4.80 -29.35
N LEU A 349 12.92 3.89 -29.68
CA LEU A 349 14.04 3.45 -28.82
C LEU A 349 15.42 3.64 -29.48
N VAL A 350 15.53 4.50 -30.51
CA VAL A 350 16.77 4.72 -31.28
C VAL A 350 17.58 5.90 -30.70
N ASP A 351 18.91 5.75 -30.66
CA ASP A 351 19.86 6.76 -30.19
C ASP A 351 20.16 7.84 -31.25
N ALA A 352 20.57 9.03 -30.79
CA ALA A 352 20.80 10.18 -31.66
C ALA A 352 21.89 9.92 -32.72
N GLU A 353 22.89 9.12 -32.36
CA GLU A 353 23.98 8.64 -33.19
C GLU A 353 23.50 7.78 -34.37
N ALA A 354 22.58 6.83 -34.14
CA ALA A 354 21.97 6.05 -35.22
C ALA A 354 20.99 6.89 -36.05
N LEU A 355 20.25 7.82 -35.45
CA LEU A 355 19.36 8.74 -36.16
C LEU A 355 20.13 9.62 -37.15
N ILE A 356 21.25 10.23 -36.74
CA ILE A 356 22.06 11.05 -37.65
C ILE A 356 22.78 10.20 -38.71
N ALA A 357 23.25 8.99 -38.36
CA ALA A 357 23.86 8.09 -39.33
C ALA A 357 22.87 7.62 -40.41
N LEU A 358 21.61 7.33 -40.03
CA LEU A 358 20.55 6.99 -40.97
C LEU A 358 20.14 8.20 -41.83
N LYS A 359 20.08 9.41 -41.23
CA LYS A 359 19.83 10.65 -41.98
C LYS A 359 20.92 10.91 -43.02
N ASP A 360 22.19 10.93 -42.61
CA ASP A 360 23.33 11.17 -43.50
C ASP A 360 23.44 10.11 -44.63
N LEU A 361 22.87 8.91 -44.43
CA LEU A 361 22.74 7.89 -45.47
C LEU A 361 21.60 8.20 -46.46
N LEU A 362 20.42 8.57 -45.99
CA LEU A 362 19.26 8.93 -46.82
C LEU A 362 19.53 10.21 -47.64
N ASN A 363 20.08 11.24 -47.01
CA ASN A 363 20.43 12.50 -47.66
C ASN A 363 21.54 12.32 -48.74
N ARG A 364 22.36 11.26 -48.66
CA ARG A 364 23.31 10.87 -49.74
C ARG A 364 22.66 10.15 -50.92
N LEU A 365 21.42 9.68 -50.76
CA LEU A 365 20.58 9.09 -51.81
C LEU A 365 19.56 10.12 -52.36
N ASP A 366 19.75 11.40 -52.02
CA ASP A 366 18.87 12.54 -52.37
C ASP A 366 17.44 12.41 -51.79
N SER A 367 17.29 11.72 -50.66
CA SER A 367 16.01 11.54 -49.96
C SER A 367 16.01 12.23 -48.59
N GLU A 368 15.02 13.10 -48.36
CA GLU A 368 14.70 13.67 -47.04
C GLU A 368 13.55 12.90 -46.34
N ASN A 369 13.14 11.74 -46.87
CA ASN A 369 12.03 10.93 -46.33
C ASN A 369 12.45 10.13 -45.07
N LEU A 370 12.91 10.82 -44.02
CA LEU A 370 13.15 10.25 -42.69
C LEU A 370 11.99 10.60 -41.75
N CYS A 371 11.21 9.59 -41.38
CA CYS A 371 10.03 9.70 -40.52
C CYS A 371 10.26 9.05 -39.16
N THR A 372 9.48 9.44 -38.16
CA THR A 372 9.34 8.77 -36.86
C THR A 372 8.07 7.94 -36.79
N GLU A 373 8.01 6.95 -35.88
CA GLU A 373 6.78 6.24 -35.53
C GLU A 373 5.71 7.17 -34.93
N GLU A 374 6.12 8.17 -34.15
CA GLU A 374 5.22 9.19 -33.58
C GLU A 374 5.06 10.39 -34.52
N LEU A 375 3.83 10.91 -34.63
CA LEU A 375 3.48 12.03 -35.51
C LEU A 375 3.50 13.37 -34.77
N PHE A 376 4.41 14.27 -35.16
CA PHE A 376 4.44 15.66 -34.69
C PHE A 376 3.83 16.62 -35.74
N PRO A 377 3.05 17.65 -35.36
CA PRO A 377 2.47 18.60 -36.30
C PRO A 377 3.52 19.54 -36.92
N MET A 378 3.90 19.25 -38.17
CA MET A 378 4.85 20.06 -38.96
C MET A 378 4.27 21.38 -39.51
N ALA A 379 3.04 21.76 -39.13
CA ALA A 379 2.41 22.99 -39.59
C ALA A 379 2.96 24.23 -38.85
N GLY A 380 3.15 25.34 -39.56
CA GLY A 380 3.68 26.57 -38.99
C GLY A 380 5.20 26.50 -38.80
N ALA A 381 5.66 26.48 -37.54
CA ALA A 381 7.09 26.46 -37.19
C ALA A 381 7.66 25.06 -36.94
N GLY A 382 6.83 24.00 -37.02
CA GLY A 382 7.24 22.60 -36.93
C GLY A 382 8.30 22.31 -35.88
N THR A 383 9.37 21.62 -36.29
CA THR A 383 10.54 21.30 -35.48
C THR A 383 11.70 22.30 -35.59
N ASP A 384 11.57 23.38 -36.36
CA ASP A 384 12.63 24.40 -36.54
C ASP A 384 13.00 25.08 -35.22
N LEU A 385 11.99 25.30 -34.37
CA LEU A 385 12.16 25.89 -33.04
C LEU A 385 12.04 24.82 -31.97
N ARG A 386 13.15 24.57 -31.25
CA ARG A 386 13.23 23.61 -30.13
C ARG A 386 12.18 23.80 -29.05
N SER A 387 11.65 25.02 -28.90
CA SER A 387 10.57 25.35 -27.95
C SER A 387 9.26 24.62 -28.23
N ASN A 388 9.02 24.16 -29.45
CA ASN A 388 7.71 23.64 -29.87
C ASN A 388 7.44 22.20 -29.40
N TYR A 389 8.50 21.46 -29.08
CA TYR A 389 8.46 20.02 -28.77
C TYR A 389 9.21 19.65 -27.47
N LEU A 390 9.54 20.64 -26.64
CA LEU A 390 10.22 20.45 -25.36
C LEU A 390 9.35 20.93 -24.18
N LEU A 391 9.49 20.26 -23.04
CA LEU A 391 9.00 20.75 -21.75
C LEU A 391 9.85 21.94 -21.30
N ASN A 392 9.54 23.14 -21.82
CA ASN A 392 10.34 24.35 -21.63
C ASN A 392 10.52 24.76 -20.16
N SER A 393 9.56 24.44 -19.29
CA SER A 393 9.61 24.65 -17.83
C SER A 393 10.62 23.74 -17.12
N ARG A 394 11.12 22.69 -17.78
CA ARG A 394 11.78 21.51 -17.18
C ARG A 394 10.83 20.71 -16.28
N ILE A 395 11.30 19.56 -15.79
CA ILE A 395 10.57 18.74 -14.82
C ILE A 395 10.63 19.40 -13.43
N ALA A 396 11.81 19.82 -12.97
CA ALA A 396 11.97 20.54 -11.69
C ALA A 396 11.08 21.78 -11.57
N GLY A 397 10.90 22.57 -12.64
CA GLY A 397 10.11 23.80 -12.63
C GLY A 397 8.62 23.62 -12.36
N VAL A 398 8.10 22.38 -12.38
CA VAL A 398 6.74 22.06 -11.92
C VAL A 398 6.56 22.41 -10.43
N GLU A 399 7.63 22.34 -9.62
CA GLU A 399 7.59 22.72 -8.21
C GLU A 399 7.46 24.25 -8.02
N GLU A 400 7.72 25.07 -9.05
CA GLU A 400 7.54 26.53 -9.04
C GLU A 400 6.15 26.96 -9.59
N CYS A 401 5.33 26.04 -10.10
CA CYS A 401 4.03 26.36 -10.70
C CYS A 401 2.91 26.58 -9.66
N ASP A 402 1.99 27.49 -9.97
CA ASP A 402 0.74 27.77 -9.21
C ASP A 402 -0.51 27.17 -9.89
N LEU A 403 -0.52 27.15 -11.23
CA LEU A 403 -1.55 26.57 -12.09
C LEU A 403 -0.90 25.70 -13.18
N LEU A 404 -1.42 24.48 -13.38
CA LEU A 404 -1.02 23.58 -14.46
C LEU A 404 -2.26 23.19 -15.28
N LEU A 405 -2.17 23.28 -16.61
CA LEU A 405 -3.18 22.79 -17.54
C LEU A 405 -2.61 21.61 -18.34
N LEU A 406 -3.24 20.44 -18.21
CA LEU A 406 -2.93 19.25 -18.97
C LEU A 406 -3.90 19.14 -20.16
N VAL A 407 -3.40 19.18 -21.39
CA VAL A 407 -4.22 19.10 -22.62
C VAL A 407 -3.86 17.83 -23.39
N GLY A 408 -4.84 16.95 -23.60
CA GLY A 408 -4.70 15.72 -24.42
C GLY A 408 -3.82 14.59 -23.84
N THR A 409 -2.96 14.88 -22.85
CA THR A 409 -2.01 13.95 -22.22
C THR A 409 -2.58 13.22 -21.00
N ASN A 410 -2.17 11.97 -20.82
CA ASN A 410 -2.27 11.24 -19.56
C ASN A 410 -0.85 10.98 -18.98
N PRO A 411 -0.27 11.97 -18.27
CA PRO A 411 1.13 11.90 -17.82
C PRO A 411 1.39 10.74 -16.85
N ARG A 412 0.36 10.15 -16.24
CA ARG A 412 0.49 8.96 -15.39
C ARG A 412 1.11 7.77 -16.12
N TYR A 413 0.82 7.57 -17.41
CA TYR A 413 1.34 6.42 -18.17
C TYR A 413 2.36 6.83 -19.25
N GLU A 414 2.27 8.05 -19.76
CA GLU A 414 3.19 8.62 -20.74
C GLU A 414 4.54 9.01 -20.10
N ALA A 415 4.51 9.65 -18.92
CA ALA A 415 5.70 10.16 -18.22
C ALA A 415 5.54 10.03 -16.68
N PRO A 416 5.59 8.80 -16.11
CA PRO A 416 5.17 8.54 -14.73
C PRO A 416 5.86 9.40 -13.65
N LEU A 417 7.15 9.74 -13.83
CA LEU A 417 7.88 10.58 -12.88
C LEU A 417 7.53 12.07 -13.01
N PHE A 418 7.09 12.53 -14.18
CA PHE A 418 6.52 13.87 -14.35
C PHE A 418 5.17 13.95 -13.61
N ASN A 419 4.32 12.93 -13.71
CA ASN A 419 3.11 12.80 -12.88
C ASN A 419 3.42 12.76 -11.37
N ALA A 420 4.49 12.08 -10.94
CA ALA A 420 4.96 12.12 -9.55
C ALA A 420 5.38 13.53 -9.10
N ARG A 421 6.09 14.27 -9.97
CA ARG A 421 6.50 15.66 -9.71
C ARG A 421 5.31 16.62 -9.60
N ILE A 422 4.30 16.45 -10.46
CA ILE A 422 3.03 17.19 -10.34
C ILE A 422 2.35 16.86 -9.02
N ARG A 423 2.30 15.57 -8.62
CA ARG A 423 1.71 15.17 -7.32
C ARG A 423 2.44 15.77 -6.12
N LYS A 424 3.77 15.74 -6.11
CA LYS A 424 4.60 16.38 -5.08
C LYS A 424 4.26 17.87 -4.95
N SER A 425 4.17 18.58 -6.07
CA SER A 425 3.84 20.01 -6.14
C SER A 425 2.40 20.29 -5.69
N TRP A 426 1.44 19.44 -6.06
CA TRP A 426 0.05 19.48 -5.59
C TRP A 426 -0.06 19.30 -4.07
N LEU A 427 0.71 18.36 -3.50
CA LEU A 427 0.68 18.05 -2.06
C LEU A 427 1.36 19.11 -1.18
N HIS A 428 2.43 19.73 -1.67
CA HIS A 428 3.24 20.69 -0.89
C HIS A 428 2.91 22.17 -1.16
N ASN A 429 2.52 22.53 -2.38
CA ASN A 429 2.43 23.93 -2.83
C ASN A 429 1.00 24.37 -3.21
N ASP A 430 -0.04 23.55 -2.99
CA ASP A 430 -1.44 23.78 -3.40
C ASP A 430 -1.62 24.04 -4.91
N LEU A 431 -0.73 23.44 -5.74
CA LEU A 431 -0.76 23.55 -7.20
C LEU A 431 -2.12 23.13 -7.76
N ARG A 432 -2.78 24.04 -8.49
CA ARG A 432 -4.07 23.77 -9.13
C ARG A 432 -3.84 23.11 -10.48
N VAL A 433 -4.28 21.86 -10.64
CA VAL A 433 -4.19 21.14 -11.91
C VAL A 433 -5.57 21.08 -12.59
N ALA A 434 -5.68 21.60 -13.80
CA ALA A 434 -6.81 21.42 -14.70
C ALA A 434 -6.44 20.39 -15.79
N MET A 435 -7.43 19.66 -16.31
CA MET A 435 -7.23 18.65 -17.34
C MET A 435 -8.32 18.74 -18.41
N GLU A 436 -7.91 18.84 -19.68
CA GLU A 436 -8.75 18.85 -20.86
C GLU A 436 -8.39 17.65 -21.74
N GLY A 437 -9.27 16.64 -21.76
CA GLY A 437 -9.04 15.38 -22.46
C GLY A 437 -9.92 14.26 -21.93
N ASN A 438 -9.58 13.01 -22.29
CA ASN A 438 -10.24 11.83 -21.71
C ASN A 438 -9.91 11.74 -20.21
N SER A 439 -10.88 11.36 -19.37
CA SER A 439 -10.73 11.33 -17.91
C SER A 439 -9.92 10.13 -17.43
N GLY A 440 -8.63 10.10 -17.77
CA GLY A 440 -7.66 9.16 -17.21
C GLY A 440 -7.51 9.37 -15.70
N GLY A 441 -7.48 8.28 -14.94
CA GLY A 441 -7.34 8.33 -13.49
C GLY A 441 -5.94 8.75 -13.05
N LEU A 442 -5.66 10.06 -13.03
CA LEU A 442 -4.48 10.64 -12.39
C LEU A 442 -4.40 10.26 -10.91
N CYS A 443 -3.21 10.25 -10.34
CA CYS A 443 -2.99 9.85 -8.93
C CYS A 443 -3.49 10.90 -7.93
N PHE A 444 -3.75 12.12 -8.39
CA PHE A 444 -4.37 13.25 -7.68
C PHE A 444 -5.59 13.71 -8.48
N CYS A 445 -6.51 14.43 -7.85
CA CYS A 445 -7.72 14.91 -8.53
C CYS A 445 -7.43 16.23 -9.29
N PRO A 446 -7.49 16.26 -10.64
CA PRO A 446 -7.57 17.52 -11.37
C PRO A 446 -8.91 18.20 -11.05
N SER A 447 -8.92 19.53 -11.06
CA SER A 447 -9.83 20.38 -10.28
C SER A 447 -11.33 20.10 -10.44
N SER A 448 -11.84 19.20 -9.60
CA SER A 448 -13.24 19.16 -9.16
C SER A 448 -13.26 19.06 -7.63
N ALA A 449 -14.25 19.69 -6.99
CA ALA A 449 -14.15 20.04 -5.58
C ALA A 449 -14.42 18.86 -4.60
N SER A 450 -13.38 18.08 -4.30
CA SER A 450 -13.16 17.34 -3.04
C SER A 450 -14.21 16.26 -2.62
N VAL A 451 -13.78 15.00 -2.51
CA VAL A 451 -14.60 13.92 -1.89
C VAL A 451 -13.87 13.25 -0.70
N THR A 452 -13.35 14.06 0.21
CA THR A 452 -13.16 13.62 1.60
C THR A 452 -14.54 13.42 2.25
N ARG A 453 -14.73 12.30 2.97
CA ARG A 453 -15.99 12.02 3.69
C ARG A 453 -16.10 12.95 4.90
N LEU A 454 -17.14 13.79 4.91
CA LEU A 454 -17.36 14.80 5.95
C LEU A 454 -18.17 14.25 7.16
N PRO A 455 -17.83 14.62 8.41
CA PRO A 455 -18.58 14.22 9.61
C PRO A 455 -19.86 15.06 9.80
N ILE A 456 -20.81 14.91 8.87
CA ILE A 456 -22.00 15.79 8.72
C ILE A 456 -22.76 16.01 10.04
N LYS A 457 -22.93 14.98 10.88
CA LYS A 457 -23.65 15.05 12.17
C LYS A 457 -23.04 16.00 13.22
N TRP A 458 -21.77 16.40 13.07
CA TRP A 458 -21.07 17.32 13.98
C TRP A 458 -20.93 18.73 13.42
N MET A 459 -21.01 18.90 12.10
CA MET A 459 -20.63 20.11 11.39
C MET A 459 -21.70 21.20 11.45
N ALA A 460 -21.28 22.45 11.25
CA ALA A 460 -22.17 23.59 11.11
C ALA A 460 -22.84 23.62 9.72
N PRO A 461 -24.06 24.17 9.56
CA PRO A 461 -24.76 24.22 8.27
C PRO A 461 -23.93 24.84 7.14
N GLU A 462 -23.18 25.92 7.40
CA GLU A 462 -22.32 26.56 6.41
C GLU A 462 -21.07 25.73 6.03
N SER A 463 -20.63 24.84 6.92
CA SER A 463 -19.54 23.90 6.66
C SER A 463 -20.03 22.66 5.90
N ILE A 464 -21.30 22.28 6.05
CA ILE A 464 -21.93 21.20 5.28
C ILE A 464 -22.27 21.70 3.87
N ASN A 465 -23.10 22.75 3.76
CA ASN A 465 -23.62 23.23 2.47
C ASN A 465 -22.57 23.93 1.59
N PHE A 466 -21.62 24.64 2.20
CA PHE A 466 -20.69 25.52 1.46
C PHE A 466 -19.21 25.21 1.72
N ARG A 467 -18.89 24.12 2.43
CA ARG A 467 -17.53 23.76 2.89
C ARG A 467 -16.78 24.93 3.56
N ARG A 468 -17.51 25.84 4.19
CA ARG A 468 -16.96 27.05 4.80
C ARG A 468 -16.59 26.78 6.25
N PHE A 469 -15.30 26.78 6.55
CA PHE A 469 -14.75 26.61 7.89
C PHE A 469 -14.37 27.97 8.46
N THR A 470 -14.83 28.29 9.67
CA THR A 470 -14.61 29.56 10.37
C THR A 470 -14.66 29.36 11.88
N THR A 471 -14.16 30.34 12.66
CA THR A 471 -14.31 30.33 14.12
C THR A 471 -15.77 30.20 14.60
N ALA A 472 -16.76 30.57 13.77
CA ALA A 472 -18.18 30.39 14.08
C ALA A 472 -18.68 28.96 13.80
N SER A 473 -18.11 28.22 12.84
CA SER A 473 -18.38 26.78 12.68
C SER A 473 -17.71 25.97 13.79
N ASP A 474 -16.55 26.41 14.27
CA ASP A 474 -15.83 25.76 15.37
C ASP A 474 -16.61 25.88 16.69
N VAL A 475 -17.29 27.02 16.91
CA VAL A 475 -18.23 27.21 18.04
C VAL A 475 -19.42 26.23 17.97
N TRP A 476 -19.93 25.93 16.77
CA TRP A 476 -21.00 24.95 16.60
C TRP A 476 -20.50 23.54 16.93
N MET A 477 -19.34 23.14 16.39
CA MET A 477 -18.72 21.84 16.65
C MET A 477 -18.38 21.66 18.15
N PHE A 478 -17.88 22.71 18.80
CA PHE A 478 -17.71 22.75 20.25
C PHE A 478 -19.03 22.51 21.01
N GLY A 479 -20.13 23.13 20.56
CA GLY A 479 -21.46 22.90 21.12
C GLY A 479 -21.90 21.43 21.03
N VAL A 480 -21.65 20.77 19.89
CA VAL A 480 -21.93 19.32 19.72
C VAL A 480 -21.06 18.49 20.65
N CYS A 481 -19.76 18.77 20.74
CA CYS A 481 -18.84 18.04 21.61
C CYS A 481 -19.23 18.12 23.09
N VAL A 482 -19.66 19.28 23.60
CA VAL A 482 -20.15 19.40 24.98
C VAL A 482 -21.47 18.67 25.18
N TRP A 483 -22.34 18.59 24.16
CA TRP A 483 -23.53 17.73 24.21
C TRP A 483 -23.15 16.23 24.32
N GLU A 484 -22.16 15.78 23.55
CA GLU A 484 -21.66 14.39 23.59
C GLU A 484 -21.08 14.01 24.96
N ILE A 485 -20.42 14.95 25.66
CA ILE A 485 -19.95 14.73 27.03
C ILE A 485 -21.13 14.43 27.98
N PHE A 486 -22.21 15.20 27.92
CA PHE A 486 -23.38 15.00 28.77
C PHE A 486 -24.33 13.88 28.30
N SER A 487 -24.22 13.42 27.05
CA SER A 487 -24.95 12.25 26.53
C SER A 487 -24.16 10.93 26.63
N LEU A 488 -23.01 10.94 27.33
CA LEU A 488 -22.12 9.78 27.53
C LEU A 488 -21.62 9.18 26.20
N ALA A 489 -21.18 10.05 25.30
CA ALA A 489 -20.70 9.73 23.95
C ALA A 489 -21.74 9.04 23.03
N GLN A 490 -23.03 9.27 23.28
CA GLN A 490 -24.07 8.94 22.30
C GLN A 490 -23.88 9.78 21.02
N GLN A 491 -24.03 9.15 19.86
CA GLN A 491 -23.84 9.85 18.57
C GLN A 491 -24.86 11.00 18.40
N PRO A 492 -24.44 12.22 18.00
CA PRO A 492 -25.35 13.30 17.69
C PRO A 492 -26.26 12.91 16.52
N PHE A 493 -27.57 13.20 16.64
CA PHE A 493 -28.58 12.78 15.68
C PHE A 493 -28.55 11.27 15.37
N PHE A 494 -28.37 10.39 16.37
CA PHE A 494 -28.30 8.93 16.17
C PHE A 494 -29.55 8.34 15.47
N TRP A 495 -30.70 9.01 15.55
CA TRP A 495 -31.96 8.62 14.92
C TRP A 495 -32.15 9.10 13.47
N LEU A 496 -31.16 9.78 12.90
CA LEU A 496 -31.15 10.26 11.51
C LEU A 496 -30.01 9.62 10.71
N GLU A 497 -30.18 9.49 9.40
CA GLU A 497 -29.06 9.22 8.49
C GLU A 497 -28.29 10.51 8.16
N ASN A 498 -27.01 10.38 7.74
CA ASN A 498 -26.16 11.55 7.43
C ASN A 498 -26.75 12.48 6.36
N SER A 499 -27.54 11.94 5.42
CA SER A 499 -28.28 12.69 4.39
C SER A 499 -29.36 13.61 4.97
N GLN A 500 -30.03 13.18 6.04
CA GLN A 500 -31.21 13.84 6.62
C GLN A 500 -30.86 14.94 7.63
N VAL A 501 -29.60 15.02 8.07
CA VAL A 501 -29.17 15.96 9.11
C VAL A 501 -29.39 17.41 8.67
N ILE A 502 -29.10 17.74 7.41
CA ILE A 502 -29.13 19.13 6.94
C ILE A 502 -30.54 19.71 6.94
N ASP A 503 -31.51 19.01 6.37
CA ASP A 503 -32.93 19.43 6.33
C ASP A 503 -33.50 19.64 7.73
N GLN A 504 -33.06 18.82 8.71
CA GLN A 504 -33.48 18.93 10.10
C GLN A 504 -32.79 20.10 10.82
N LEU A 505 -31.53 20.43 10.48
CA LEU A 505 -30.88 21.64 10.96
C LEU A 505 -31.49 22.92 10.38
N GLU A 506 -31.95 22.89 9.14
CA GLU A 506 -32.63 24.01 8.47
C GLU A 506 -34.06 24.21 8.98
N SER A 507 -34.82 23.13 9.24
CA SER A 507 -36.15 23.20 9.88
C SER A 507 -36.10 23.64 11.37
N GLY A 508 -34.91 23.76 11.94
CA GLY A 508 -34.67 24.27 13.29
C GLY A 508 -34.56 23.20 14.39
N VAL A 509 -34.54 21.91 14.05
CA VAL A 509 -34.29 20.82 15.00
C VAL A 509 -32.85 20.91 15.52
N ARG A 510 -32.66 20.68 16.82
CA ARG A 510 -31.37 20.69 17.52
C ARG A 510 -31.29 19.49 18.46
N LEU A 511 -30.07 19.17 18.90
CA LEU A 511 -29.83 18.03 19.80
C LEU A 511 -30.58 18.23 21.13
N PRO A 512 -31.38 17.25 21.60
CA PRO A 512 -32.22 17.38 22.78
C PRO A 512 -31.40 17.36 24.07
N LYS A 513 -31.89 17.97 25.15
CA LYS A 513 -31.14 18.08 26.42
C LYS A 513 -30.79 16.69 27.01
N PRO A 514 -29.50 16.36 27.22
CA PRO A 514 -29.13 15.13 27.93
C PRO A 514 -29.55 15.18 29.41
N GLN A 515 -29.90 14.03 29.98
CA GLN A 515 -30.42 13.95 31.35
C GLN A 515 -29.46 14.51 32.41
N GLN A 516 -28.15 14.30 32.24
CA GLN A 516 -27.11 14.75 33.18
C GLN A 516 -26.62 16.20 32.93
N CYS A 517 -27.15 16.89 31.91
CA CYS A 517 -26.71 18.25 31.57
C CYS A 517 -27.35 19.31 32.50
N PRO A 518 -26.59 20.21 33.15
CA PRO A 518 -27.15 21.33 33.89
C PRO A 518 -27.97 22.28 32.98
N PRO A 519 -29.13 22.80 33.42
CA PRO A 519 -29.92 23.73 32.61
C PRO A 519 -29.16 24.97 32.09
N PRO A 520 -28.27 25.62 32.88
CA PRO A 520 -27.47 26.75 32.38
C PRO A 520 -26.50 26.37 31.25
N VAL A 521 -25.91 25.17 31.30
CA VAL A 521 -25.00 24.68 30.26
C VAL A 521 -25.76 24.44 28.96
N TYR A 522 -26.90 23.76 29.01
CA TYR A 522 -27.72 23.53 27.81
C TYR A 522 -28.21 24.83 27.17
N ALA A 523 -28.54 25.85 27.97
CA ALA A 523 -28.88 27.19 27.47
C ALA A 523 -27.70 27.94 26.81
N LEU A 524 -26.46 27.51 27.04
CA LEU A 524 -25.29 27.98 26.29
C LEU A 524 -25.13 27.22 24.97
N LEU A 525 -25.37 25.89 24.97
CA LEU A 525 -25.27 25.05 23.75
C LEU A 525 -26.28 25.47 22.67
N THR A 526 -27.52 25.79 23.04
CA THR A 526 -28.52 26.28 22.07
C THR A 526 -28.13 27.60 21.41
N ARG A 527 -27.26 28.41 22.05
CA ARG A 527 -26.66 29.61 21.45
C ARG A 527 -25.47 29.30 20.55
N CYS A 528 -24.71 28.24 20.83
CA CYS A 528 -23.67 27.72 19.92
C CYS A 528 -24.28 27.23 18.60
N TRP A 529 -25.47 26.61 18.65
CA TRP A 529 -26.18 26.09 17.47
C TRP A 529 -27.15 27.08 16.81
N ALA A 530 -26.94 28.39 16.99
CA ALA A 530 -27.65 29.40 16.20
C ALA A 530 -27.34 29.21 14.71
N TYR A 531 -28.36 29.24 13.85
CA TYR A 531 -28.18 28.98 12.41
C TYR A 531 -27.20 29.98 11.78
N GLU A 532 -27.47 31.27 11.95
CA GLU A 532 -26.60 32.36 11.49
C GLU A 532 -25.24 32.41 12.23
N PRO A 533 -24.10 32.30 11.53
CA PRO A 533 -22.77 32.40 12.13
C PRO A 533 -22.54 33.62 13.04
N PRO A 534 -22.92 34.87 12.68
CA PRO A 534 -22.70 36.04 13.55
C PRO A 534 -23.61 36.10 14.79
N ARG A 535 -24.59 35.19 14.93
CA ARG A 535 -25.43 35.09 16.14
C ARG A 535 -24.85 34.12 17.18
N ARG A 536 -23.83 33.33 16.82
CA ARG A 536 -23.14 32.39 17.72
C ARG A 536 -22.19 33.18 18.65
N PRO A 537 -22.03 32.79 19.92
CA PRO A 537 -21.09 33.44 20.83
C PRO A 537 -19.64 33.19 20.39
N THR A 538 -18.76 34.18 20.54
CA THR A 538 -17.32 33.97 20.38
C THR A 538 -16.77 33.08 21.50
N PHE A 539 -15.66 32.37 21.26
CA PHE A 539 -15.00 31.57 22.31
C PHE A 539 -14.66 32.37 23.57
N ARG A 540 -14.33 33.66 23.44
CA ARG A 540 -14.13 34.56 24.60
C ARG A 540 -15.39 34.71 25.46
N GLN A 541 -16.57 34.77 24.85
CA GLN A 541 -17.86 34.82 25.56
C GLN A 541 -18.25 33.45 26.14
N LEU A 542 -17.89 32.35 25.46
CA LEU A 542 -18.09 30.98 25.98
C LEU A 542 -17.28 30.72 27.25
N VAL A 543 -16.00 31.10 27.28
CA VAL A 543 -15.15 30.93 28.47
C VAL A 543 -15.74 31.65 29.69
N CYS A 544 -16.10 32.94 29.56
CA CYS A 544 -16.75 33.67 30.64
C CYS A 544 -18.04 32.99 31.11
N SER A 545 -18.91 32.59 30.16
CA SER A 545 -20.19 31.94 30.48
C SER A 545 -20.01 30.62 31.25
N LEU A 546 -19.01 29.81 30.88
CA LEU A 546 -18.73 28.54 31.55
C LEU A 546 -18.08 28.74 32.92
N SER A 547 -17.18 29.72 33.09
CA SER A 547 -16.59 30.05 34.39
C SER A 547 -17.62 30.58 35.39
N ASP A 548 -18.61 31.37 34.94
CA ASP A 548 -19.71 31.82 35.80
C ASP A 548 -20.61 30.64 36.23
N ILE A 549 -20.94 29.72 35.32
CA ILE A 549 -21.69 28.50 35.66
C ILE A 549 -20.93 27.63 36.67
N GLN A 550 -19.62 27.40 36.45
CA GLN A 550 -18.79 26.60 37.35
C GLN A 550 -18.72 27.20 38.76
N ARG A 551 -18.68 28.54 38.88
CA ARG A 551 -18.73 29.21 40.18
C ARG A 551 -20.06 28.97 40.89
N MET A 552 -21.18 29.12 40.18
CA MET A 552 -22.53 28.89 40.72
C MET A 552 -22.73 27.44 41.22
N GLU A 553 -22.23 26.44 40.50
CA GLU A 553 -22.30 25.03 40.94
C GLU A 553 -21.41 24.75 42.17
N SER A 554 -20.23 25.37 42.23
CA SER A 554 -19.30 25.26 43.37
C SER A 554 -19.90 25.87 44.64
N GLU A 555 -20.61 26.99 44.53
CA GLU A 555 -21.33 27.64 45.62
C GLU A 555 -22.50 26.77 46.14
N GLN A 556 -23.24 26.11 45.24
CA GLN A 556 -24.36 25.23 45.63
C GLN A 556 -23.89 23.96 46.37
N GLN A 557 -22.78 23.34 45.96
CA GLN A 557 -22.26 22.13 46.61
C GLN A 557 -21.87 22.38 48.09
N ASN A 558 -21.34 23.57 48.40
CA ASN A 558 -21.01 23.99 49.77
C ASN A 558 -22.23 24.24 50.68
N HIS A 559 -23.47 24.16 50.18
CA HIS A 559 -24.69 24.33 50.96
C HIS A 559 -25.60 23.08 51.03
N GLY A 560 -25.25 21.99 50.33
CA GLY A 560 -26.04 20.73 50.30
C GLY A 560 -26.07 19.93 51.61
N GLY A 561 -25.53 20.44 52.72
CA GLY A 561 -25.30 19.72 53.98
C GLY A 561 -26.51 19.50 54.90
N ARG A 562 -27.76 19.56 54.42
CA ARG A 562 -28.96 19.29 55.25
C ARG A 562 -30.22 18.94 54.45
N ALA A 563 -31.11 18.17 55.07
CA ALA A 563 -32.54 17.92 54.79
C ALA A 563 -33.06 18.28 53.36
N LYS A 564 -33.39 17.36 52.45
CA LYS A 564 -34.05 16.04 52.53
C LYS A 564 -35.47 16.06 53.12
N ALA A 565 -36.46 15.78 52.24
CA ALA A 565 -37.88 15.52 52.53
C ALA A 565 -38.66 16.70 53.14
N THR A 566 -39.99 16.82 53.07
CA THR A 566 -41.13 15.88 52.87
C THR A 566 -42.26 16.58 52.06
N THR A 567 -43.30 15.95 51.50
CA THR A 567 -43.60 14.55 51.08
C THR A 567 -44.82 14.59 50.16
N SER A 568 -44.81 13.85 49.04
CA SER A 568 -46.02 13.45 48.28
C SER A 568 -45.71 12.22 47.38
N MET A 569 -46.72 11.67 46.70
CA MET A 569 -46.72 10.35 46.03
C MET A 569 -47.78 10.29 44.91
N PHE A 570 -47.75 9.44 43.86
CA PHE A 570 -46.74 8.63 43.13
C PHE A 570 -47.39 8.23 41.77
N ASP A 571 -46.83 7.33 40.96
CA ASP A 571 -45.92 7.57 39.82
C ASP A 571 -46.11 6.37 38.83
N HIS A 572 -45.76 6.33 37.54
CA HIS A 572 -45.06 7.25 36.63
C HIS A 572 -45.97 7.54 35.39
N ASN A 573 -45.62 7.68 34.11
CA ASN A 573 -44.40 7.53 33.29
C ASN A 573 -44.47 8.48 32.07
N GLN A 574 -43.38 8.66 31.30
CA GLN A 574 -43.28 9.69 30.24
C GLN A 574 -42.43 9.30 29.02
N ALA A 575 -42.73 9.94 27.88
CA ALA A 575 -41.75 10.40 26.89
C ALA A 575 -42.39 11.47 25.98
N ASP A 576 -41.91 12.73 26.00
CA ASP A 576 -42.37 13.83 25.13
C ASP A 576 -41.31 14.97 25.00
N PRO A 577 -41.40 15.89 24.02
CA PRO A 577 -40.25 16.66 23.49
C PRO A 577 -39.91 18.00 24.16
N PRO A 578 -38.69 18.55 23.94
CA PRO A 578 -38.26 19.85 24.47
C PRO A 578 -38.82 21.07 23.69
N PRO A 579 -38.99 22.25 24.32
CA PRO A 579 -39.85 23.33 23.81
C PRO A 579 -39.13 24.53 23.15
N LYS A 580 -39.93 25.37 22.47
CA LYS A 580 -39.57 26.74 22.00
C LYS A 580 -39.71 27.76 23.14
N MET A 581 -39.06 28.93 23.02
CA MET A 581 -39.13 30.02 24.01
C MET A 581 -39.26 31.40 23.34
N ASN A 582 -40.05 32.31 23.95
CA ASN A 582 -40.36 33.66 23.44
C ASN A 582 -39.87 34.77 24.40
N SER A 583 -40.01 36.02 23.96
CA SER A 583 -39.45 37.26 24.54
C SER A 583 -40.20 37.83 25.76
N PRO A 584 -39.63 38.89 26.36
CA PRO A 584 -40.44 40.09 26.67
C PRO A 584 -39.86 41.42 26.15
N THR A 585 -40.72 42.44 26.19
CA THR A 585 -40.60 43.87 25.81
C THR A 585 -39.93 44.74 26.90
N SER A 586 -39.59 46.04 26.76
CA SER A 586 -39.60 47.03 25.65
C SER A 586 -38.75 48.26 26.04
N GLN A 587 -38.09 48.94 25.08
CA GLN A 587 -37.87 50.40 25.12
C GLN A 587 -37.74 50.98 23.69
N LYS A 588 -37.87 52.31 23.54
CA LYS A 588 -38.18 52.98 22.26
C LYS A 588 -36.93 53.44 21.49
N GLY A 589 -36.95 53.30 20.15
CA GLY A 589 -35.96 53.87 19.22
C GLY A 589 -36.53 53.98 17.79
N HIS A 590 -36.55 55.19 17.24
CA HIS A 590 -37.26 55.60 16.02
C HIS A 590 -36.71 55.04 14.68
N HIS A 591 -37.63 54.66 13.76
CA HIS A 591 -37.53 54.63 12.28
C HIS A 591 -36.31 53.93 11.61
N PHE A 592 -36.34 53.46 10.35
CA PHE A 592 -37.27 53.61 9.22
C PHE A 592 -37.65 52.23 8.64
N ALA A 593 -38.70 52.17 7.80
CA ALA A 593 -39.08 51.00 7.02
C ALA A 593 -39.11 51.31 5.53
N LEU A 594 -38.88 50.30 4.67
CA LEU A 594 -39.24 50.30 3.25
C LEU A 594 -39.36 48.84 2.75
N ASN A 595 -40.33 48.58 1.87
CA ASN A 595 -40.73 47.24 1.42
C ASN A 595 -40.51 47.04 -0.09
N CYS A 596 -40.23 45.80 -0.51
CA CYS A 596 -40.64 45.20 -1.80
C CYS A 596 -40.40 43.67 -1.68
N VAL A 597 -41.28 42.70 -1.96
CA VAL A 597 -42.57 42.59 -2.70
C VAL A 597 -42.45 42.51 -4.23
N CYS A 598 -42.44 41.27 -4.76
CA CYS A 598 -42.94 40.75 -6.06
C CYS A 598 -42.23 39.41 -6.39
N ASP A 599 -42.78 38.41 -7.10
CA ASP A 599 -44.17 37.91 -7.19
C ASP A 599 -44.18 36.43 -7.68
N GLN A 600 -45.36 35.86 -8.01
CA GLN A 600 -45.62 34.43 -8.36
C GLN A 600 -45.04 33.99 -9.74
N VAL A 601 -44.97 32.70 -10.14
CA VAL A 601 -45.99 31.82 -10.83
C VAL A 601 -45.19 30.64 -11.49
N PRO A 602 -45.67 29.39 -11.82
CA PRO A 602 -46.72 28.49 -11.29
C PRO A 602 -46.20 27.03 -10.97
N GLU A 603 -47.11 26.08 -10.68
CA GLU A 603 -46.86 24.63 -10.62
C GLU A 603 -46.85 23.91 -11.99
N ALA A 604 -46.24 22.72 -12.08
CA ALA A 604 -46.33 21.83 -13.25
C ALA A 604 -46.28 20.30 -12.91
N GLN A 605 -47.44 19.75 -12.52
CA GLN A 605 -47.95 18.37 -12.77
C GLN A 605 -47.12 17.11 -12.38
N ALA A 606 -47.80 16.14 -11.75
CA ALA A 606 -47.22 14.90 -11.25
C ALA A 606 -47.25 13.72 -12.25
N ALA A 607 -46.34 12.76 -12.08
CA ALA A 607 -46.27 11.50 -12.83
C ALA A 607 -47.13 10.37 -12.19
N PRO A 608 -47.53 9.30 -12.93
CA PRO A 608 -48.61 8.40 -12.50
C PRO A 608 -48.16 7.20 -11.63
N PRO A 609 -49.08 6.57 -10.87
CA PRO A 609 -48.74 5.66 -9.77
C PRO A 609 -48.56 4.18 -10.20
N TRP A 610 -47.58 3.88 -11.06
CA TRP A 610 -47.34 2.49 -11.55
C TRP A 610 -46.09 1.79 -11.01
N ASP A 611 -45.06 2.51 -10.53
CA ASP A 611 -43.82 1.86 -10.06
C ASP A 611 -43.90 1.26 -8.65
N SER A 612 -44.53 1.93 -7.66
CA SER A 612 -44.51 1.49 -6.26
C SER A 612 -45.01 0.06 -6.07
N ARG A 613 -46.12 -0.31 -6.73
CA ARG A 613 -46.67 -1.66 -6.69
C ARG A 613 -45.70 -2.73 -7.21
N ARG A 614 -44.86 -2.40 -8.21
CA ARG A 614 -43.90 -3.32 -8.82
C ARG A 614 -42.69 -3.58 -7.90
N VAL A 615 -42.29 -2.58 -7.13
CA VAL A 615 -41.26 -2.71 -6.09
C VAL A 615 -41.77 -3.55 -4.91
N GLU A 616 -42.98 -3.26 -4.41
CA GLU A 616 -43.63 -4.02 -3.33
C GLU A 616 -43.71 -5.52 -3.65
N ASP A 617 -44.18 -5.84 -4.86
CA ASP A 617 -44.38 -7.21 -5.36
C ASP A 617 -43.04 -7.96 -5.53
N THR A 618 -41.98 -7.24 -5.91
CA THR A 618 -40.60 -7.79 -6.00
C THR A 618 -40.04 -8.09 -4.60
N LEU A 619 -40.25 -7.19 -3.63
CA LEU A 619 -39.79 -7.36 -2.27
C LEU A 619 -40.53 -8.51 -1.54
N GLN A 620 -41.82 -8.69 -1.83
CA GLN A 620 -42.59 -9.84 -1.34
C GLN A 620 -42.07 -11.16 -1.92
N ARG A 621 -41.82 -11.25 -3.24
CA ARG A 621 -41.26 -12.45 -3.88
C ARG A 621 -39.90 -12.85 -3.27
N GLN A 622 -39.01 -11.89 -3.03
CA GLN A 622 -37.71 -12.13 -2.38
C GLN A 622 -37.85 -12.66 -0.95
N LYS A 623 -38.77 -12.10 -0.15
CA LYS A 623 -39.08 -12.62 1.19
C LYS A 623 -39.67 -14.02 1.15
N GLN A 624 -40.52 -14.32 0.15
CA GLN A 624 -41.08 -15.65 -0.08
C GLN A 624 -39.98 -16.68 -0.39
N GLN A 625 -39.04 -16.35 -1.30
CA GLN A 625 -37.91 -17.22 -1.63
C GLN A 625 -37.02 -17.48 -0.41
N MET A 626 -36.61 -16.44 0.31
CA MET A 626 -35.76 -16.59 1.50
C MET A 626 -36.41 -17.47 2.60
N LEU A 627 -37.75 -17.45 2.71
CA LEU A 627 -38.48 -18.35 3.61
C LEU A 627 -38.48 -19.80 3.12
N MET A 628 -38.69 -20.01 1.81
CA MET A 628 -38.66 -21.35 1.20
C MET A 628 -37.26 -21.98 1.28
N ASP A 629 -36.20 -21.22 1.02
CA ASP A 629 -34.82 -21.68 1.12
C ASP A 629 -34.47 -22.09 2.57
N LYS A 630 -34.94 -21.32 3.57
CA LYS A 630 -34.76 -21.67 4.99
C LYS A 630 -35.49 -22.96 5.37
N LEU A 631 -36.74 -23.13 4.90
CA LEU A 631 -37.52 -24.36 5.14
C LEU A 631 -36.92 -25.57 4.42
N TRP A 632 -36.33 -25.36 3.23
CA TRP A 632 -35.60 -26.41 2.50
C TRP A 632 -34.33 -26.84 3.24
N LEU A 633 -33.53 -25.89 3.75
CA LEU A 633 -32.36 -26.19 4.60
C LEU A 633 -32.74 -26.95 5.88
N GLU A 634 -33.79 -26.53 6.59
CA GLU A 634 -34.33 -27.23 7.76
C GLU A 634 -34.91 -28.62 7.45
N GLN A 635 -35.12 -28.97 6.18
CA GLN A 635 -35.58 -30.28 5.74
C GLN A 635 -34.43 -31.15 5.22
N GLU A 636 -33.44 -30.60 4.52
CA GLU A 636 -32.17 -31.29 4.22
C GLU A 636 -31.42 -31.67 5.50
N GLU A 637 -31.35 -30.79 6.50
CA GLU A 637 -30.70 -31.06 7.79
C GLU A 637 -31.36 -32.25 8.53
N LYS A 638 -32.69 -32.41 8.40
CA LYS A 638 -33.43 -33.57 8.93
C LYS A 638 -33.25 -34.86 8.11
N LEU A 639 -32.82 -34.76 6.85
CA LEU A 639 -32.51 -35.90 5.98
C LEU A 639 -31.06 -36.38 6.14
N LEU A 640 -30.19 -35.58 6.78
CA LEU A 640 -28.77 -35.87 6.99
C LEU A 640 -28.46 -36.68 8.27
N VAL A 641 -29.47 -37.07 9.07
CA VAL A 641 -29.29 -37.89 10.28
C VAL A 641 -29.78 -39.32 10.04
N PRO A 642 -28.89 -40.32 9.95
CA PRO A 642 -29.28 -41.74 9.93
C PRO A 642 -30.00 -42.14 11.22
N HIS A 643 -31.09 -42.89 11.09
CA HIS A 643 -32.00 -43.23 12.18
C HIS A 643 -31.50 -44.46 12.98
N GLU A 644 -30.41 -44.33 13.74
CA GLU A 644 -29.98 -45.39 14.66
C GLU A 644 -30.95 -45.57 15.83
N SER A 645 -31.05 -46.81 16.32
CA SER A 645 -32.16 -47.29 17.14
C SER A 645 -31.90 -47.20 18.64
N VAL A 646 -32.99 -47.02 19.39
CA VAL A 646 -33.00 -47.03 20.86
C VAL A 646 -32.55 -48.41 21.39
N VAL A 647 -31.42 -48.42 22.10
CA VAL A 647 -31.16 -49.37 23.20
C VAL A 647 -30.57 -48.57 24.35
N GLY A 648 -31.31 -48.45 25.46
CA GLY A 648 -30.82 -47.82 26.68
C GLY A 648 -30.21 -48.86 27.64
N LEU A 649 -29.27 -48.41 28.48
CA LEU A 649 -28.92 -49.09 29.73
C LEU A 649 -28.51 -48.05 30.79
N ASP A 650 -28.70 -48.39 32.07
CA ASP A 650 -28.81 -47.40 33.14
C ASP A 650 -27.51 -46.98 33.84
N SER A 651 -27.45 -45.68 34.14
CA SER A 651 -27.06 -45.01 35.40
C SER A 651 -25.86 -45.49 36.26
N GLN A 652 -25.11 -44.50 36.77
CA GLN A 652 -24.23 -44.56 37.95
C GLN A 652 -22.90 -45.35 37.75
N THR A 653 -21.76 -45.03 38.38
CA THR A 653 -21.58 -44.56 39.76
C THR A 653 -20.38 -43.61 39.99
N LYS A 654 -20.57 -42.73 40.98
CA LYS A 654 -19.73 -41.74 41.69
C LYS A 654 -18.22 -42.02 41.96
N THR A 655 -17.53 -40.93 42.33
CA THR A 655 -16.39 -40.79 43.32
C THR A 655 -14.99 -41.34 42.95
N SER A 656 -13.85 -40.80 43.44
CA SER A 656 -13.52 -39.60 44.25
C SER A 656 -11.99 -39.30 44.31
N LYS A 657 -11.61 -38.07 44.74
CA LYS A 657 -10.47 -37.61 45.60
C LYS A 657 -9.24 -38.54 45.80
N THR A 658 -7.98 -38.07 45.89
CA THR A 658 -7.46 -37.11 46.91
C THR A 658 -6.14 -36.39 46.53
N ASN A 659 -5.80 -35.34 47.29
CA ASN A 659 -4.54 -34.56 47.27
C ASN A 659 -3.32 -35.32 47.84
N THR A 660 -2.09 -34.85 47.56
CA THR A 660 -1.13 -34.26 48.55
C THR A 660 0.09 -33.61 47.86
N GLU A 661 1.05 -33.06 48.63
CA GLU A 661 2.00 -32.00 48.24
C GLU A 661 3.49 -32.41 48.28
N ASN A 662 4.36 -31.49 47.81
CA ASN A 662 5.75 -31.17 48.22
C ASN A 662 6.95 -31.54 47.31
N GLY A 663 7.80 -30.52 47.08
CA GLY A 663 9.27 -30.64 47.06
C GLY A 663 9.97 -31.07 45.75
N PRO A 664 10.84 -30.22 45.15
CA PRO A 664 11.66 -30.60 43.99
C PRO A 664 13.10 -31.06 44.36
N PRO A 665 13.60 -32.16 43.78
CA PRO A 665 15.03 -32.46 43.74
C PRO A 665 15.60 -32.58 42.30
N VAL A 666 16.58 -31.73 42.00
CA VAL A 666 17.78 -31.88 41.13
C VAL A 666 17.77 -32.87 39.93
N LYS A 667 18.12 -32.37 38.74
CA LYS A 667 18.40 -33.18 37.52
C LYS A 667 19.66 -34.06 37.63
N PRO A 668 19.67 -35.29 37.09
CA PRO A 668 20.90 -35.99 36.71
C PRO A 668 21.56 -35.39 35.45
N PRO A 669 22.86 -35.64 35.20
CA PRO A 669 23.60 -35.05 34.08
C PRO A 669 23.35 -35.74 32.73
N MET A 670 23.63 -35.02 31.63
CA MET A 670 23.57 -35.57 30.25
C MET A 670 24.87 -36.30 29.87
N PRO A 671 24.80 -37.42 29.11
CA PRO A 671 25.92 -37.92 28.31
C PRO A 671 26.09 -37.06 27.03
N PRO A 672 27.27 -37.11 26.35
CA PRO A 672 27.61 -36.15 25.30
C PRO A 672 27.34 -36.61 23.85
N ALA A 673 26.80 -35.67 23.06
CA ALA A 673 26.95 -35.49 21.60
C ALA A 673 26.34 -36.51 20.62
N VAL A 674 26.28 -36.09 19.33
CA VAL A 674 25.74 -36.78 18.14
C VAL A 674 24.19 -36.86 18.15
N SER A 675 23.45 -36.60 17.05
CA SER A 675 23.78 -36.46 15.61
C SER A 675 23.30 -35.14 14.97
N GLN A 676 23.75 -34.89 13.74
CA GLN A 676 23.13 -33.94 12.80
C GLN A 676 21.82 -34.52 12.23
N PRO A 677 20.84 -33.69 11.81
CA PRO A 677 19.65 -34.18 11.11
C PRO A 677 20.01 -34.76 9.73
N ARG A 678 19.77 -36.06 9.54
CA ARG A 678 19.90 -36.74 8.23
C ARG A 678 18.75 -36.34 7.28
N PRO A 679 18.96 -36.37 5.94
CA PRO A 679 17.88 -36.23 4.97
C PRO A 679 16.81 -37.32 5.09
N THR A 680 15.54 -37.00 4.85
CA THR A 680 14.41 -37.98 4.82
C THR A 680 14.45 -38.97 3.64
N ALA A 681 15.50 -38.90 2.81
CA ALA A 681 15.75 -39.81 1.70
C ALA A 681 16.38 -41.16 2.14
N GLU A 682 17.05 -41.23 3.29
CA GLU A 682 17.78 -42.42 3.77
C GLU A 682 16.88 -43.45 4.50
N LEU A 683 15.56 -43.34 4.37
CA LEU A 683 14.58 -44.18 5.06
C LEU A 683 14.22 -45.42 4.24
N ASP A 684 14.21 -46.59 4.88
CA ASP A 684 13.65 -47.81 4.28
C ASP A 684 12.15 -47.61 3.97
N ARG A 685 11.79 -47.68 2.70
CA ARG A 685 10.40 -47.55 2.21
C ARG A 685 9.68 -48.88 2.05
N SER A 686 10.35 -50.00 2.36
CA SER A 686 9.84 -51.37 2.14
C SER A 686 8.63 -51.67 3.02
N GLY A 687 7.44 -51.53 2.42
CA GLY A 687 6.16 -51.76 3.09
C GLY A 687 5.54 -50.54 3.78
N ASP A 688 6.06 -49.33 3.57
CA ASP A 688 5.42 -48.12 4.12
C ASP A 688 4.11 -47.79 3.40
N ARG A 689 2.99 -47.96 4.12
CA ARG A 689 1.63 -47.64 3.66
C ARG A 689 1.44 -46.14 3.38
N VAL A 690 2.09 -45.26 4.15
CA VAL A 690 1.94 -43.80 3.98
C VAL A 690 2.64 -43.35 2.70
N TYR A 691 3.91 -43.73 2.51
CA TYR A 691 4.65 -43.52 1.25
C TYR A 691 3.87 -44.08 0.04
N SER A 692 3.37 -45.31 0.14
CA SER A 692 2.61 -45.96 -0.93
C SER A 692 1.31 -45.21 -1.27
N GLY A 693 0.56 -44.76 -0.25
CA GLY A 693 -0.65 -43.96 -0.43
C GLY A 693 -0.39 -42.58 -1.03
N THR A 694 0.71 -41.91 -0.63
CA THR A 694 1.12 -40.62 -1.22
C THR A 694 1.55 -40.78 -2.68
N MET A 695 2.26 -41.85 -3.04
CA MET A 695 2.65 -42.10 -4.44
C MET A 695 1.44 -42.45 -5.32
N GLU A 696 0.48 -43.24 -4.82
CA GLU A 696 -0.77 -43.49 -5.55
C GLU A 696 -1.60 -42.19 -5.68
N MET A 697 -1.62 -41.31 -4.67
CA MET A 697 -2.29 -40.00 -4.76
C MET A 697 -1.71 -39.13 -5.89
N VAL A 698 -0.38 -38.99 -5.95
CA VAL A 698 0.30 -38.24 -7.03
C VAL A 698 -0.03 -38.85 -8.39
N LYS A 699 0.00 -40.18 -8.50
CA LYS A 699 -0.36 -40.92 -9.73
C LYS A 699 -1.82 -40.71 -10.14
N GLN A 700 -2.78 -40.70 -9.20
CA GLN A 700 -4.19 -40.43 -9.49
C GLN A 700 -4.42 -38.97 -9.94
N VAL A 701 -3.67 -38.00 -9.40
CA VAL A 701 -3.71 -36.60 -9.88
C VAL A 701 -3.08 -36.45 -11.27
N VAL A 702 -2.01 -37.17 -11.58
CA VAL A 702 -1.45 -37.25 -12.94
C VAL A 702 -2.44 -37.90 -13.91
N GLN A 703 -3.13 -38.97 -13.49
CA GLN A 703 -4.16 -39.62 -14.30
C GLN A 703 -5.33 -38.68 -14.58
N LEU A 704 -5.85 -37.97 -13.56
CA LEU A 704 -6.88 -36.94 -13.71
C LEU A 704 -6.46 -35.87 -14.74
N LYS A 705 -5.20 -35.41 -14.72
CA LYS A 705 -4.66 -34.44 -15.69
C LYS A 705 -4.61 -34.96 -17.14
N ASN A 706 -4.53 -36.27 -17.34
CA ASN A 706 -4.59 -36.89 -18.65
C ASN A 706 -6.04 -37.11 -19.09
N ASP A 707 -6.87 -37.71 -18.23
CA ASP A 707 -8.28 -38.01 -18.47
C ASP A 707 -9.12 -36.77 -18.76
N VAL A 708 -8.85 -35.66 -18.05
CA VAL A 708 -9.59 -34.40 -18.22
C VAL A 708 -9.44 -33.78 -19.63
N LYS A 709 -8.44 -34.20 -20.41
CA LYS A 709 -8.27 -33.82 -21.82
C LYS A 709 -9.13 -34.63 -22.80
N THR A 710 -9.54 -35.84 -22.43
CA THR A 710 -10.23 -36.80 -23.30
C THR A 710 -11.67 -37.08 -22.88
N LEU A 711 -11.98 -36.97 -21.59
CA LEU A 711 -13.30 -37.23 -21.03
C LEU A 711 -14.27 -36.04 -21.24
N PRO A 712 -15.56 -36.30 -21.51
CA PRO A 712 -16.59 -35.28 -21.49
C PRO A 712 -16.88 -34.83 -20.04
N ALA A 713 -17.34 -33.59 -19.88
CA ALA A 713 -17.53 -32.97 -18.56
C ALA A 713 -18.54 -33.67 -17.64
N SER A 714 -19.41 -34.53 -18.17
CA SER A 714 -20.29 -35.41 -17.39
C SER A 714 -19.54 -36.50 -16.61
N GLN A 715 -18.28 -36.79 -16.95
CA GLN A 715 -17.47 -37.85 -16.33
C GLN A 715 -16.40 -37.31 -15.35
N TYR A 716 -16.17 -36.00 -15.29
CA TYR A 716 -15.26 -35.39 -14.30
C TYR A 716 -15.60 -35.78 -12.84
N PRO A 717 -16.88 -35.91 -12.42
CA PRO A 717 -17.23 -36.44 -11.09
C PRO A 717 -16.71 -37.84 -10.80
N ASN A 718 -16.57 -38.71 -11.81
CA ASN A 718 -16.03 -40.06 -11.61
C ASN A 718 -14.51 -40.02 -11.39
N ALA A 719 -13.79 -39.22 -12.18
CA ALA A 719 -12.34 -39.08 -12.03
C ALA A 719 -11.95 -38.44 -10.68
N VAL A 720 -12.64 -37.38 -10.26
CA VAL A 720 -12.42 -36.75 -8.94
C VAL A 720 -12.86 -37.66 -7.79
N LYS A 721 -13.88 -38.51 -7.98
CA LYS A 721 -14.26 -39.55 -7.01
C LYS A 721 -13.13 -40.56 -6.77
N THR A 722 -12.36 -40.95 -7.78
CA THR A 722 -11.20 -41.84 -7.63
C THR A 722 -10.11 -41.19 -6.76
N VAL A 723 -9.79 -39.91 -7.01
CA VAL A 723 -8.87 -39.13 -6.15
C VAL A 723 -9.38 -39.07 -4.71
N GLY A 724 -10.67 -38.81 -4.50
CA GLY A 724 -11.28 -38.78 -3.16
C GLY A 724 -11.34 -40.14 -2.45
N ILE A 725 -11.32 -41.26 -3.17
CA ILE A 725 -11.17 -42.62 -2.60
C ILE A 725 -9.71 -42.84 -2.18
N CYS A 726 -8.75 -42.48 -3.04
CA CYS A 726 -7.32 -42.56 -2.74
C CYS A 726 -6.97 -41.75 -1.48
N LEU A 727 -7.49 -40.52 -1.34
CA LEU A 727 -7.23 -39.68 -0.16
C LEU A 727 -7.71 -40.33 1.14
N ARG A 728 -8.89 -40.95 1.15
CA ARG A 728 -9.37 -41.68 2.35
C ARG A 728 -8.45 -42.86 2.71
N SER A 729 -7.88 -43.55 1.72
CA SER A 729 -6.93 -44.63 1.99
C SER A 729 -5.58 -44.12 2.53
N LEU A 730 -5.11 -42.96 2.07
CA LEU A 730 -3.92 -42.30 2.63
C LEU A 730 -4.16 -41.82 4.06
N ILE A 731 -5.29 -41.16 4.32
CA ILE A 731 -5.69 -40.70 5.66
C ILE A 731 -5.78 -41.90 6.63
N GLN A 732 -6.45 -42.99 6.23
CA GLN A 732 -6.54 -44.21 7.03
C GLN A 732 -5.16 -44.82 7.34
N SER A 733 -4.22 -44.77 6.38
CA SER A 733 -2.84 -45.26 6.57
C SER A 733 -2.03 -44.39 7.54
N VAL A 734 -2.39 -43.11 7.70
CA VAL A 734 -1.79 -42.21 8.70
C VAL A 734 -2.48 -42.36 10.06
N ASP A 735 -3.79 -42.62 10.11
CA ASP A 735 -4.51 -42.94 11.34
C ASP A 735 -4.06 -44.27 11.99
N GLU A 736 -3.56 -45.23 11.20
CA GLU A 736 -2.87 -46.42 11.72
C GLU A 736 -1.52 -46.09 12.39
N VAL A 737 -0.86 -44.99 12.00
CA VAL A 737 0.48 -44.58 12.49
C VAL A 737 0.39 -43.60 13.67
N LEU A 738 -0.61 -42.71 13.70
CA LEU A 738 -0.75 -41.66 14.72
C LEU A 738 -0.64 -42.14 16.18
N PRO A 739 -1.20 -43.30 16.60
CA PRO A 739 -1.06 -43.81 17.97
C PRO A 739 0.37 -44.17 18.39
N SER A 740 1.30 -44.32 17.45
CA SER A 740 2.73 -44.59 17.72
C SER A 740 3.58 -43.32 17.91
N LEU A 741 2.99 -42.13 17.68
CA LEU A 741 3.72 -40.86 17.64
C LEU A 741 3.45 -40.00 18.88
N HIS A 742 4.41 -39.15 19.23
CA HIS A 742 4.28 -38.24 20.37
C HIS A 742 3.17 -37.20 20.14
N SER A 743 2.38 -36.91 21.17
CA SER A 743 1.15 -36.09 21.09
C SER A 743 1.34 -34.72 20.43
N SER A 744 2.45 -34.05 20.72
CA SER A 744 2.79 -32.74 20.12
C SER A 744 3.05 -32.76 18.61
N VAL A 745 3.30 -33.94 18.03
CA VAL A 745 3.51 -34.12 16.57
C VAL A 745 2.27 -34.74 15.93
N ALA A 746 1.51 -35.55 16.67
CA ALA A 746 0.19 -35.99 16.26
C ALA A 746 -0.75 -34.79 15.97
N THR A 747 -0.67 -33.71 16.74
CA THR A 747 -1.42 -32.45 16.48
C THR A 747 -1.00 -31.73 15.20
N GLU A 748 0.26 -31.84 14.78
CA GLU A 748 0.80 -31.26 13.55
C GLU A 748 0.26 -32.02 12.33
N ILE A 749 0.38 -33.35 12.35
CA ILE A 749 -0.12 -34.28 11.32
C ILE A 749 -1.65 -34.19 11.18
N GLU A 750 -2.38 -34.06 12.30
CA GLU A 750 -3.84 -33.86 12.31
C GLU A 750 -4.26 -32.50 11.71
N GLY A 751 -3.40 -31.48 11.78
CA GLY A 751 -3.57 -30.23 11.04
C GLY A 751 -3.50 -30.45 9.52
N THR A 752 -2.47 -31.17 9.06
CA THR A 752 -2.30 -31.49 7.64
C THR A 752 -3.39 -32.42 7.10
N LYS A 753 -3.89 -33.38 7.90
CA LYS A 753 -5.08 -34.19 7.55
C LYS A 753 -6.32 -33.30 7.29
N LYS A 754 -6.51 -32.23 8.07
CA LYS A 754 -7.63 -31.28 7.88
C LYS A 754 -7.45 -30.42 6.64
N LEU A 755 -6.21 -30.02 6.34
CA LEU A 755 -5.87 -29.31 5.09
C LEU A 755 -6.29 -30.13 3.87
N LEU A 756 -5.86 -31.39 3.76
CA LEU A 756 -6.21 -32.23 2.59
C LEU A 756 -7.73 -32.44 2.38
N ASN A 757 -8.52 -32.46 3.45
CA ASN A 757 -9.98 -32.52 3.36
C ASN A 757 -10.59 -31.21 2.84
N LYS A 758 -10.01 -30.05 3.18
CA LYS A 758 -10.33 -28.75 2.58
C LYS A 758 -9.93 -28.72 1.10
N ASP A 759 -8.75 -29.22 0.74
CA ASP A 759 -8.24 -29.18 -0.64
C ASP A 759 -9.05 -30.10 -1.58
N LEU A 760 -9.46 -31.28 -1.11
CA LEU A 760 -10.42 -32.13 -1.82
C LEU A 760 -11.78 -31.43 -1.99
N SER A 761 -12.23 -30.67 -0.98
CA SER A 761 -13.48 -29.89 -1.06
C SER A 761 -13.38 -28.76 -2.08
N GLU A 762 -12.22 -28.07 -2.17
CA GLU A 762 -11.97 -27.07 -3.21
C GLU A 762 -11.89 -27.71 -4.61
N LEU A 763 -11.20 -28.85 -4.76
CA LEU A 763 -11.17 -29.61 -6.02
C LEU A 763 -12.59 -29.98 -6.50
N ILE A 764 -13.46 -30.46 -5.60
CA ILE A 764 -14.86 -30.74 -5.92
C ILE A 764 -15.62 -29.45 -6.32
N GLY A 765 -15.34 -28.32 -5.66
CA GLY A 765 -15.89 -27.01 -6.03
C GLY A 765 -15.47 -26.55 -7.44
N LYS A 766 -14.16 -26.57 -7.74
CA LYS A 766 -13.63 -26.23 -9.06
C LYS A 766 -14.11 -27.19 -10.15
N MET A 767 -14.26 -28.48 -9.84
CA MET A 767 -14.83 -29.47 -10.75
C MET A 767 -16.31 -29.18 -11.08
N ARG A 768 -17.13 -28.82 -10.09
CA ARG A 768 -18.53 -28.38 -10.34
C ARG A 768 -18.56 -27.13 -11.23
N LEU A 769 -17.68 -26.16 -11.00
CA LEU A 769 -17.57 -24.95 -11.82
C LEU A 769 -17.16 -25.27 -13.27
N ALA A 770 -16.21 -26.18 -13.48
CA ALA A 770 -15.80 -26.66 -14.80
C ALA A 770 -16.91 -27.45 -15.52
N GLN A 771 -17.72 -28.22 -14.79
CA GLN A 771 -18.88 -28.93 -15.33
C GLN A 771 -19.99 -27.94 -15.77
N GLN A 772 -20.26 -26.90 -14.98
CA GLN A 772 -21.23 -25.85 -15.31
C GLN A 772 -20.80 -25.00 -16.52
N ASN A 773 -19.50 -24.72 -16.66
CA ASN A 773 -18.94 -23.90 -17.74
C ASN A 773 -18.44 -24.71 -18.95
N ALA A 774 -18.79 -26.00 -19.04
CA ALA A 774 -18.26 -26.91 -20.08
C ALA A 774 -18.60 -26.52 -21.53
N VAL A 775 -19.56 -25.61 -21.73
CA VAL A 775 -20.05 -25.12 -23.03
C VAL A 775 -19.87 -23.59 -23.19
N THR A 776 -19.23 -22.91 -22.23
CA THR A 776 -18.98 -21.46 -22.29
C THR A 776 -17.54 -21.16 -22.72
N SER A 777 -17.27 -19.90 -23.08
CA SER A 777 -15.90 -19.41 -23.37
C SER A 777 -14.95 -19.52 -22.17
N LEU A 778 -15.46 -19.73 -20.96
CA LEU A 778 -14.67 -19.91 -19.74
C LEU A 778 -14.20 -21.35 -19.51
N LYS A 779 -14.60 -22.31 -20.36
CA LYS A 779 -14.30 -23.74 -20.24
C LYS A 779 -12.84 -24.02 -19.88
N GLU A 780 -11.89 -23.49 -20.65
CA GLU A 780 -10.46 -23.77 -20.47
C GLU A 780 -9.89 -23.21 -19.15
N GLU A 781 -10.40 -22.06 -18.70
CA GLU A 781 -9.96 -21.43 -17.47
C GLU A 781 -10.53 -22.14 -16.24
N CYS A 782 -11.81 -22.55 -16.28
CA CYS A 782 -12.36 -23.42 -15.24
C CYS A 782 -11.64 -24.78 -15.19
N LEU A 783 -11.22 -25.32 -16.33
CA LEU A 783 -10.41 -26.55 -16.43
C LEU A 783 -9.02 -26.36 -15.79
N ARG A 784 -8.35 -25.24 -16.09
CA ARG A 784 -7.07 -24.85 -15.49
C ARG A 784 -7.17 -24.76 -13.97
N GLN A 785 -8.22 -24.13 -13.44
CA GLN A 785 -8.43 -24.01 -12.00
C GLN A 785 -8.72 -25.35 -11.31
N MET A 786 -9.47 -26.26 -11.94
CA MET A 786 -9.67 -27.61 -11.42
C MET A 786 -8.35 -28.40 -11.36
N LEU A 787 -7.52 -28.32 -12.41
CA LEU A 787 -6.22 -28.99 -12.43
C LEU A 787 -5.20 -28.35 -11.47
N ALA A 788 -5.30 -27.05 -11.21
CA ALA A 788 -4.50 -26.38 -10.18
C ALA A 788 -4.85 -26.89 -8.77
N ALA A 789 -6.13 -26.96 -8.41
CA ALA A 789 -6.57 -27.51 -7.12
C ALA A 789 -6.14 -28.97 -6.91
N ALA A 790 -6.20 -29.80 -7.97
CA ALA A 790 -5.70 -31.17 -7.92
C ALA A 790 -4.18 -31.23 -7.69
N HIS A 791 -3.41 -30.31 -8.26
CA HIS A 791 -1.96 -30.23 -8.07
C HIS A 791 -1.60 -29.79 -6.63
N THR A 792 -2.35 -28.86 -6.04
CA THR A 792 -2.19 -28.49 -4.62
C THR A 792 -2.41 -29.71 -3.71
N LEU A 793 -3.51 -30.45 -3.90
CA LEU A 793 -3.80 -31.66 -3.13
C LEU A 793 -2.66 -32.71 -3.21
N ALA A 794 -2.01 -32.87 -4.37
CA ALA A 794 -0.86 -33.75 -4.53
C ALA A 794 0.40 -33.22 -3.80
N LEU A 795 0.65 -31.91 -3.83
CA LEU A 795 1.77 -31.27 -3.13
C LEU A 795 1.62 -31.43 -1.61
N ASP A 796 0.44 -31.15 -1.06
CA ASP A 796 0.20 -31.24 0.37
C ASP A 796 0.10 -32.70 0.87
N SER A 797 -0.25 -33.65 -0.02
CA SER A 797 -0.14 -35.09 0.27
C SER A 797 1.32 -35.55 0.38
N LYS A 798 2.26 -34.85 -0.26
CA LYS A 798 3.70 -35.02 -0.03
C LYS A 798 4.14 -34.33 1.26
N ASN A 799 3.67 -33.11 1.53
CA ASN A 799 3.97 -32.40 2.78
C ASN A 799 3.53 -33.21 4.02
N LEU A 800 2.40 -33.95 3.94
CA LEU A 800 1.96 -34.91 4.96
C LEU A 800 2.97 -36.05 5.18
N LEU A 801 3.50 -36.64 4.11
CA LEU A 801 4.51 -37.70 4.18
C LEU A 801 5.82 -37.17 4.80
N ASP A 802 6.32 -36.03 4.35
CA ASP A 802 7.52 -35.39 4.89
C ASP A 802 7.37 -35.04 6.40
N ALA A 803 6.16 -34.68 6.85
CA ALA A 803 5.86 -34.47 8.27
C ALA A 803 5.79 -35.79 9.08
N VAL A 804 5.18 -36.84 8.54
CA VAL A 804 5.12 -38.17 9.16
C VAL A 804 6.51 -38.79 9.28
N ASP A 805 7.38 -38.61 8.28
CA ASP A 805 8.76 -39.09 8.33
C ASP A 805 9.62 -38.34 9.35
N GLN A 806 9.48 -37.01 9.43
CA GLN A 806 10.10 -36.24 10.53
C GLN A 806 9.60 -36.70 11.90
N ALA A 807 8.32 -37.06 12.04
CA ALA A 807 7.78 -37.61 13.28
C ALA A 807 8.40 -38.97 13.63
N ARG A 808 8.51 -39.89 12.66
CA ARG A 808 9.15 -41.21 12.80
C ARG A 808 10.63 -41.10 13.20
N VAL A 809 11.37 -40.18 12.59
CA VAL A 809 12.78 -39.90 12.93
C VAL A 809 12.88 -39.35 14.35
N ARG A 810 12.07 -38.35 14.74
CA ARG A 810 12.03 -37.80 16.11
C ARG A 810 11.63 -38.85 17.17
N ALA A 811 10.91 -39.89 16.78
CA ALA A 811 10.46 -40.98 17.66
C ALA A 811 11.40 -42.21 17.71
N ASN A 812 12.53 -42.20 16.98
CA ASN A 812 13.39 -43.38 16.76
C ASN A 812 12.64 -44.60 16.17
N LEU A 813 11.54 -44.37 15.44
CA LEU A 813 10.78 -45.39 14.70
C LEU A 813 11.21 -45.50 13.23
N ALA A 814 12.12 -44.64 12.79
CA ALA A 814 12.71 -44.68 11.47
C ALA A 814 13.67 -45.88 11.31
N LYS A 815 13.41 -46.72 10.31
CA LYS A 815 14.41 -47.68 9.81
C LYS A 815 15.35 -46.97 8.83
N PRO A 816 16.69 -47.04 9.01
CA PRO A 816 17.60 -46.70 7.92
C PRO A 816 17.42 -47.72 6.79
N LYS A 817 17.70 -47.31 5.54
CA LYS A 817 17.90 -48.26 4.44
C LYS A 817 19.02 -49.25 4.85
N PRO A 818 18.90 -50.57 4.59
CA PRO A 818 20.06 -51.46 4.67
C PRO A 818 21.13 -50.99 3.68
N ASP A 819 22.39 -51.04 4.10
CA ASP A 819 23.51 -50.81 3.20
C ASP A 819 23.54 -51.93 2.15
N GLU A 820 23.58 -51.55 0.87
CA GLU A 820 23.82 -52.48 -0.24
C GLU A 820 25.34 -52.70 -0.31
N GLU A 821 25.79 -53.96 -0.25
CA GLU A 821 27.21 -54.29 -0.35
C GLU A 821 27.68 -53.99 -1.79
N ASP A 822 28.84 -53.34 -1.94
CA ASP A 822 29.42 -52.97 -3.23
C ASP A 822 29.85 -54.26 -4.00
N GLU A 823 29.00 -54.76 -4.90
CA GLU A 823 29.46 -55.70 -5.95
C GLU A 823 30.28 -54.92 -6.99
N GLU A 824 31.53 -55.34 -7.20
CA GLU A 824 32.49 -54.68 -8.09
C GLU A 824 32.13 -54.89 -9.58
N ASP A 825 32.21 -53.82 -10.40
CA ASP A 825 31.97 -53.89 -11.85
C ASP A 825 33.06 -54.70 -12.60
N GLU A 826 32.84 -56.00 -12.81
CA GLU A 826 33.53 -56.82 -13.85
C GLU A 826 32.60 -57.08 -15.07
N ASP A 827 32.54 -56.11 -16.02
CA ASP A 827 32.56 -56.32 -17.50
C ASP A 827 32.31 -55.00 -18.30
#